data_AF-A0A0D2F536-F1
#
_entry.id   AF-A0A0D2F536-F1
#
_cell.length_a   1.000
_cell.length_b   1.000
_cell.length_c   1.000
_cell.angle_alpha   90.00
_cell.angle_beta   90.00
_cell.angle_gamma   90.00
#
_symmetry.space_group_name_H-M   'P 1'
#
loop_
_entity.id
_entity.type
_entity.pdbx_description
1 polymer ?
#
loop_
_entity_poly.entity_id
_entity_poly.type
_entity_poly.pdbx_seq_one_letter_code
_entity_poly.pdbx_strand_id
1 'polypeptide(L)'
;MYKYTILLLALLFWCAARVQGTPVRRQLTGYAPVAAACPATPLVRPANGVGSAEAAFIASRYTVASQSLAAWLATVVNNATCNSTSSPSKRDWTDWGDWDKGEQSSSSSIPDPVSGSTTALTPSSTTSKSTASTAKNPGYTSSTSSSPSTSAPTKFSTSTTSTNFVSASTTSSASRSSGSTVTTSSSTFTTSTSPSTSTGATTSTAAPTSTSASSATTTLTTSSTGSSTTSSTTSSTSTTSSASTTTALSTTTSTSTSTSITSSTTSSATTSTTTSTSCTPESFQPTAYPLVGLTTSGGGYRSLLTGAGVIQGFDARDSQTGVSGLYQGLTYEAGLSGGGWLLTSIAGNDWPTISELRDNLWEEAFQTSLLIPGNLLVAGPAYAAITADLAAKQAAGFPPTLVDPYGRLLSYQLLEGADGGVTITTSDFADMSNFTSYNVPYPIITALGVQANEGECTPGPAATQYEIHPYEFGSWDDGVAAFAQTEYIGSSLSGGSPAIPGVCIRNYDNAGYVAGTTSNLFNEACAPVPPTNTSDSSLAQVLSAILDTVHEVTFRDNFAIYPNPFYNYAQSSIVASQEDLYLVDGGEALQNNPIWPFLHRPLVDVLIVNDNSADTSANYPNGSEIYTTYQRATDEGLTRMPVIPDVTTFLANGLDTRPTFFGCNDPNVITIVYLPNQECTYPSGQSTFKLQYTADETDAMIANGQQIASKGGDPEWPLCLACGIMKKAGGTLPGGCAACYDEYCYN
;
A
#
# COMPACT_ATOMS: atom_id res chain seq x y z
N MET A 1 -45.06 22.44 53.05
CA MET A 1 -44.28 21.29 52.54
C MET A 1 -45.08 20.42 51.57
N TYR A 2 -46.34 20.03 51.84
CA TYR A 2 -47.10 19.08 51.00
C TYR A 2 -47.31 19.47 49.51
N LYS A 3 -47.34 20.77 49.16
CA LYS A 3 -47.58 21.22 47.75
C LYS A 3 -46.38 21.05 46.81
N TYR A 4 -45.16 21.01 47.32
CA TYR A 4 -43.95 20.86 46.48
C TYR A 4 -43.67 19.38 46.14
N THR A 5 -43.97 18.45 47.06
CA THR A 5 -43.81 17.01 46.84
C THR A 5 -44.73 16.48 45.73
N ILE A 6 -45.97 17.00 45.67
CA ILE A 6 -46.94 16.64 44.62
C ILE A 6 -46.49 17.17 43.25
N LEU A 7 -45.88 18.37 43.18
CA LEU A 7 -45.37 18.93 41.93
C LEU A 7 -44.16 18.13 41.40
N LEU A 8 -43.25 17.69 42.28
CA LEU A 8 -42.12 16.84 41.91
C LEU A 8 -42.57 15.45 41.44
N LEU A 9 -43.54 14.83 42.13
CA LEU A 9 -44.11 13.54 41.73
C LEU A 9 -44.86 13.63 40.39
N ALA A 10 -45.57 14.73 40.14
CA ALA A 10 -46.23 14.96 38.85
C ALA A 10 -45.22 15.13 37.70
N LEU A 11 -44.11 15.84 37.92
CA LEU A 11 -43.02 15.96 36.94
C LEU A 11 -42.32 14.62 36.68
N LEU A 12 -42.06 13.82 37.72
CA LEU A 12 -41.49 12.47 37.58
C LEU A 12 -42.43 11.52 36.80
N PHE A 13 -43.73 11.55 37.06
CA PHE A 13 -44.71 10.77 36.30
C PHE A 13 -44.88 11.28 34.85
N TRP A 14 -44.75 12.58 34.59
CA TRP A 14 -44.84 13.13 33.23
C TRP A 14 -43.61 12.80 32.37
N CYS A 15 -42.42 12.72 32.98
CA CYS A 15 -41.24 12.15 32.32
C CYS A 15 -41.38 10.65 32.08
N ALA A 16 -41.86 9.88 33.06
CA ALA A 16 -42.04 8.43 32.92
C ALA A 16 -43.08 8.07 31.82
N ALA A 17 -44.18 8.83 31.72
CA ALA A 17 -45.23 8.60 30.72
C ALA A 17 -44.87 9.03 29.28
N ARG A 18 -43.69 9.65 29.07
CA ARG A 18 -43.14 9.89 27.72
C ARG A 18 -41.99 8.96 27.34
N VAL A 19 -41.62 8.01 28.19
CA VAL A 19 -40.94 6.80 27.75
C VAL A 19 -41.99 5.83 27.19
N GLN A 20 -42.66 6.25 26.10
CA GLN A 20 -42.96 5.26 25.07
C GLN A 20 -41.60 4.69 24.69
N GLY A 21 -41.46 3.37 24.75
CA GLY A 21 -40.26 2.73 24.25
C GLY A 21 -40.09 3.17 22.80
N THR A 22 -39.13 4.08 22.56
CA THR A 22 -38.38 3.99 21.33
C THR A 22 -37.98 2.52 21.24
N PRO A 23 -38.24 1.82 20.12
CA PRO A 23 -37.45 0.63 19.91
C PRO A 23 -36.01 1.09 20.12
N VAL A 24 -35.23 0.35 20.91
CA VAL A 24 -33.80 0.33 20.66
C VAL A 24 -33.75 -0.10 19.20
N ARG A 25 -33.62 0.89 18.31
CA ARG A 25 -33.39 0.62 16.90
C ARG A 25 -32.08 -0.12 16.99
N ARG A 26 -32.16 -1.43 16.81
CA ARG A 26 -31.00 -2.26 16.57
C ARG A 26 -30.45 -1.64 15.29
N GLN A 27 -29.57 -0.65 15.46
CA GLN A 27 -28.57 -0.35 14.46
C GLN A 27 -27.86 -1.68 14.35
N LEU A 28 -28.28 -2.43 13.33
CA LEU A 28 -27.38 -3.30 12.62
C LEU A 28 -26.25 -2.35 12.23
N THR A 29 -25.20 -2.36 13.06
CA THR A 29 -23.94 -1.71 12.78
C THR A 29 -23.53 -2.20 11.39
N GLY A 30 -23.23 -1.28 10.47
CA GLY A 30 -22.94 -1.63 9.08
C GLY A 30 -21.82 -2.69 8.93
N TYR A 31 -20.96 -2.74 9.95
CA TYR A 31 -19.82 -3.62 10.11
C TYR A 31 -20.13 -5.12 10.29
N ALA A 32 -21.26 -5.49 10.89
CA ALA A 32 -21.51 -6.89 11.22
C ALA A 32 -21.89 -7.67 9.94
N PRO A 33 -21.20 -8.78 9.61
CA PRO A 33 -21.53 -9.56 8.41
C PRO A 33 -22.97 -10.10 8.46
N VAL A 34 -23.65 -10.11 7.31
CA VAL A 34 -25.09 -10.43 7.22
C VAL A 34 -25.37 -11.56 6.23
N ALA A 35 -26.37 -12.38 6.54
CA ALA A 35 -26.85 -13.41 5.63
C ALA A 35 -27.55 -12.80 4.41
N ALA A 36 -27.19 -13.29 3.23
CA ALA A 36 -27.71 -12.89 1.93
C ALA A 36 -28.02 -14.13 1.06
N ALA A 37 -28.73 -13.94 -0.04
CA ALA A 37 -28.87 -14.96 -1.06
C ALA A 37 -27.55 -15.14 -1.82
N CYS A 38 -27.12 -16.38 -2.04
CA CYS A 38 -26.00 -16.67 -2.92
C CYS A 38 -26.33 -16.31 -4.39
N PRO A 39 -25.31 -15.97 -5.20
CA PRO A 39 -25.50 -15.72 -6.63
C PRO A 39 -25.76 -17.03 -7.37
N ALA A 40 -26.26 -16.93 -8.60
CA ALA A 40 -26.41 -18.09 -9.50
C ALA A 40 -25.08 -18.53 -10.16
N THR A 41 -24.03 -17.71 -10.05
CA THR A 41 -22.67 -18.01 -10.53
C THR A 41 -21.88 -18.81 -9.48
N PRO A 42 -20.87 -19.61 -9.89
CA PRO A 42 -19.96 -20.25 -8.95
C PRO A 42 -19.27 -19.23 -8.05
N LEU A 43 -19.20 -19.50 -6.75
CA LEU A 43 -18.55 -18.61 -5.78
C LEU A 43 -17.03 -18.66 -5.85
N VAL A 44 -16.46 -19.78 -6.32
CA VAL A 44 -15.01 -20.01 -6.46
C VAL A 44 -14.68 -20.45 -7.89
N ARG A 45 -13.59 -19.92 -8.43
CA ARG A 45 -13.00 -20.29 -9.73
C ARG A 45 -11.52 -20.65 -9.58
N PRO A 46 -10.94 -21.46 -10.50
CA PRO A 46 -9.49 -21.60 -10.61
C PRO A 46 -8.80 -20.31 -11.05
N ALA A 47 -7.54 -20.13 -10.65
CA ALA A 47 -6.64 -19.04 -11.05
C ALA A 47 -5.99 -19.27 -12.44
N ASN A 48 -6.76 -19.74 -13.43
CA ASN A 48 -6.25 -20.02 -14.79
C ASN A 48 -6.31 -18.81 -15.74
N GLY A 49 -6.42 -17.60 -15.18
CA GLY A 49 -6.61 -16.32 -15.85
C GLY A 49 -7.34 -15.33 -14.93
N VAL A 50 -7.50 -14.08 -15.39
CA VAL A 50 -8.30 -13.06 -14.70
C VAL A 50 -9.80 -13.41 -14.73
N GLY A 51 -10.56 -12.92 -13.74
CA GLY A 51 -12.00 -13.16 -13.65
C GLY A 51 -12.76 -12.51 -14.82
N SER A 52 -13.96 -13.00 -15.14
CA SER A 52 -14.74 -12.46 -16.27
C SER A 52 -15.18 -11.00 -16.03
N ALA A 53 -15.42 -10.61 -14.77
CA ALA A 53 -15.76 -9.25 -14.39
C ALA A 53 -14.55 -8.31 -14.50
N GLU A 54 -13.38 -8.74 -14.02
CA GLU A 54 -12.10 -8.04 -14.20
C GLU A 54 -11.78 -7.87 -15.70
N ALA A 55 -11.83 -8.95 -16.48
CA ALA A 55 -11.60 -8.90 -17.92
C ALA A 55 -12.56 -7.95 -18.66
N ALA A 56 -13.84 -7.90 -18.26
CA ALA A 56 -14.82 -6.98 -18.83
C ALA A 56 -14.54 -5.51 -18.45
N PHE A 57 -14.20 -5.24 -17.19
CA PHE A 57 -13.77 -3.91 -16.76
C PHE A 57 -12.53 -3.45 -17.54
N ILE A 58 -11.52 -4.30 -17.64
CA ILE A 58 -10.23 -3.98 -18.26
C ILE A 58 -10.38 -3.72 -19.76
N ALA A 59 -11.26 -4.43 -20.46
CA ALA A 59 -11.57 -4.15 -21.86
C ALA A 59 -12.18 -2.74 -22.07
N SER A 60 -13.11 -2.34 -21.19
CA SER A 60 -13.69 -1.00 -21.19
C SER A 60 -12.68 0.06 -20.78
N ARG A 61 -11.96 -0.15 -19.66
CA ARG A 61 -10.95 0.76 -19.13
C ARG A 61 -9.82 0.99 -20.12
N TYR A 62 -9.33 -0.03 -20.81
CA TYR A 62 -8.30 0.11 -21.86
C TYR A 62 -8.72 1.11 -22.95
N THR A 63 -10.02 1.19 -23.28
CA THR A 63 -10.52 2.16 -24.27
C THR A 63 -10.39 3.60 -23.77
N VAL A 64 -10.61 3.85 -22.47
CA VAL A 64 -10.45 5.19 -21.84
C VAL A 64 -8.96 5.49 -21.61
N ALA A 65 -8.25 4.56 -20.96
CA ALA A 65 -6.85 4.66 -20.60
C ALA A 65 -5.94 4.90 -21.83
N SER A 66 -6.16 4.19 -22.94
CA SER A 66 -5.38 4.41 -24.18
C SER A 66 -5.63 5.79 -24.81
N GLN A 67 -6.85 6.35 -24.71
CA GLN A 67 -7.15 7.72 -25.16
C GLN A 67 -6.49 8.77 -24.27
N SER A 68 -6.53 8.57 -22.94
CA SER A 68 -5.85 9.45 -21.98
C SER A 68 -4.33 9.39 -22.13
N LEU A 69 -3.76 8.20 -22.31
CA LEU A 69 -2.34 8.01 -22.58
C LEU A 69 -1.93 8.70 -23.90
N ALA A 70 -2.72 8.55 -24.97
CA ALA A 70 -2.50 9.25 -26.23
C ALA A 70 -2.53 10.79 -26.06
N ALA A 71 -3.47 11.31 -25.26
CA ALA A 71 -3.58 12.74 -24.98
C ALA A 71 -2.36 13.26 -24.20
N TRP A 72 -1.91 12.54 -23.17
CA TRP A 72 -0.70 12.87 -22.40
C TRP A 72 0.56 12.81 -23.26
N LEU A 73 0.76 11.75 -24.06
CA LEU A 73 1.90 11.64 -24.97
C LEU A 73 1.99 12.82 -25.96
N ALA A 74 0.85 13.38 -26.37
CA ALA A 74 0.80 14.57 -27.21
C ALA A 74 1.25 15.85 -26.46
N THR A 75 0.99 16.00 -25.15
CA THR A 75 1.50 17.16 -24.38
C THR A 75 3.02 17.06 -24.19
N VAL A 76 3.53 15.86 -23.88
CA VAL A 76 4.96 15.57 -23.75
C VAL A 76 5.72 15.94 -25.03
N VAL A 77 5.26 15.47 -26.19
CA VAL A 77 5.86 15.79 -27.49
C VAL A 77 5.86 17.29 -27.77
N ASN A 78 4.72 17.97 -27.58
CA ASN A 78 4.61 19.41 -27.85
C ASN A 78 5.56 20.24 -26.98
N ASN A 79 5.79 19.82 -25.73
CA ASN A 79 6.74 20.47 -24.82
C ASN A 79 8.20 20.18 -25.19
N ALA A 80 8.51 18.98 -25.70
CA ALA A 80 9.87 18.60 -26.10
C ALA A 80 10.29 19.23 -27.44
N THR A 81 9.48 19.09 -28.50
CA THR A 81 9.89 19.46 -29.87
C THR A 81 9.80 20.96 -30.16
N CYS A 82 9.04 21.73 -29.37
CA CYS A 82 8.87 23.17 -29.59
C CYS A 82 9.80 24.04 -28.73
N ASN A 83 10.38 23.50 -27.65
CA ASN A 83 11.32 24.22 -26.79
C ASN A 83 12.80 24.06 -27.21
N SER A 84 13.12 23.15 -28.13
CA SER A 84 14.50 22.92 -28.60
C SER A 84 15.02 24.03 -29.52
N THR A 85 15.28 25.22 -28.98
CA THR A 85 16.07 26.27 -29.65
C THR A 85 17.58 26.17 -29.39
N SER A 86 18.01 25.18 -28.61
CA SER A 86 19.42 24.83 -28.39
C SER A 86 19.73 23.42 -28.91
N SER A 87 20.56 23.34 -29.96
CA SER A 87 21.30 22.11 -30.26
C SER A 87 22.27 21.84 -29.10
N PRO A 88 22.40 20.61 -28.59
CA PRO A 88 23.14 20.37 -27.35
C PRO A 88 24.64 20.57 -27.56
N SER A 89 25.20 21.58 -26.88
CA SER A 89 26.61 21.54 -26.49
C SER A 89 26.79 20.37 -25.52
N LYS A 90 27.71 19.45 -25.82
CA LYS A 90 28.10 18.38 -24.89
C LYS A 90 28.39 18.97 -23.52
N ARG A 91 27.70 18.49 -22.47
CA ARG A 91 28.19 18.66 -21.10
C ARG A 91 29.46 17.83 -20.95
N ASP A 92 30.55 18.52 -20.66
CA ASP A 92 31.84 17.92 -20.37
C ASP A 92 31.88 17.49 -18.90
N TRP A 93 32.34 16.28 -18.63
CA TRP A 93 32.32 15.66 -17.30
C TRP A 93 33.72 15.56 -16.68
N THR A 94 34.61 16.52 -16.97
CA THR A 94 35.99 16.53 -16.47
C THR A 94 36.42 17.84 -15.78
N ASP A 95 35.50 18.56 -15.12
CA ASP A 95 35.88 19.64 -14.18
C ASP A 95 35.74 19.19 -12.72
N TRP A 96 36.78 18.50 -12.24
CA TRP A 96 37.10 18.36 -10.82
C TRP A 96 38.59 18.65 -10.62
N GLY A 97 38.91 19.92 -10.34
CA GLY A 97 40.10 20.30 -9.57
C GLY A 97 41.40 20.51 -10.36
N ASP A 98 41.72 21.78 -10.60
CA ASP A 98 43.13 22.21 -10.63
C ASP A 98 43.72 22.06 -9.22
N TRP A 99 44.68 21.14 -9.03
CA TRP A 99 45.84 21.40 -8.19
C TRP A 99 47.06 20.57 -8.61
N ASP A 100 48.11 21.33 -8.95
CA ASP A 100 49.54 21.00 -8.86
C ASP A 100 50.22 20.21 -10.00
N LYS A 101 51.06 20.93 -10.77
CA LYS A 101 52.38 20.56 -11.36
C LYS A 101 52.45 19.25 -12.19
N GLY A 102 52.87 19.22 -13.46
CA GLY A 102 53.63 20.18 -14.25
C GLY A 102 54.52 19.42 -15.27
N GLU A 103 55.02 20.12 -16.29
CA GLU A 103 56.09 19.74 -17.23
C GLU A 103 55.91 18.56 -18.23
N GLN A 104 55.64 18.97 -19.49
CA GLN A 104 56.41 18.68 -20.71
C GLN A 104 56.50 17.26 -21.35
N SER A 105 56.21 17.25 -22.66
CA SER A 105 56.84 16.46 -23.76
C SER A 105 56.53 14.95 -23.88
N SER A 106 56.71 14.27 -25.02
CA SER A 106 56.53 14.59 -26.46
C SER A 106 56.70 13.28 -27.28
N SER A 107 56.30 13.27 -28.57
CA SER A 107 56.88 12.42 -29.67
C SER A 107 57.09 10.90 -29.42
N SER A 108 56.26 9.99 -29.93
CA SER A 108 56.28 9.42 -31.32
C SER A 108 57.35 8.35 -31.67
N SER A 109 56.86 7.15 -32.05
CA SER A 109 57.36 6.20 -33.10
C SER A 109 58.74 5.46 -33.00
N ILE A 110 58.68 4.11 -32.85
CA ILE A 110 59.16 3.00 -33.77
C ILE A 110 60.66 3.02 -34.27
N PRO A 111 61.44 1.89 -34.46
CA PRO A 111 61.25 0.42 -34.25
C PRO A 111 62.42 -0.36 -33.54
N ASP A 112 62.27 -1.71 -33.49
CA ASP A 112 63.18 -2.86 -33.16
C ASP A 112 64.59 -2.91 -33.85
N PRO A 113 65.47 -3.97 -33.73
CA PRO A 113 65.40 -5.30 -33.01
C PRO A 113 66.69 -5.81 -32.28
N VAL A 114 66.64 -7.02 -31.66
CA VAL A 114 67.46 -8.25 -32.02
C VAL A 114 67.63 -9.30 -30.87
N SER A 115 67.25 -10.56 -31.18
CA SER A 115 67.64 -11.88 -30.60
C SER A 115 67.25 -12.28 -29.14
N GLY A 116 66.84 -13.53 -28.87
CA GLY A 116 66.53 -14.65 -29.78
C GLY A 116 66.27 -16.01 -29.08
N SER A 117 65.91 -17.04 -29.87
CA SER A 117 65.83 -18.49 -29.52
C SER A 117 64.66 -18.92 -28.58
N THR A 118 63.83 -19.94 -28.82
CA THR A 118 63.75 -20.94 -29.93
C THR A 118 62.37 -21.67 -29.94
N THR A 119 61.74 -21.82 -31.11
CA THR A 119 60.99 -23.00 -31.69
C THR A 119 60.21 -24.01 -30.81
N ALA A 120 59.13 -24.72 -31.24
CA ALA A 120 58.29 -24.80 -32.46
C ALA A 120 57.26 -25.97 -32.30
N LEU A 121 56.22 -26.24 -33.12
CA LEU A 121 55.32 -25.47 -34.03
C LEU A 121 54.14 -26.37 -34.48
N THR A 122 52.88 -26.08 -34.08
CA THR A 122 51.64 -26.23 -34.93
C THR A 122 51.28 -27.65 -35.46
N PRO A 123 50.30 -27.87 -36.39
CA PRO A 123 49.16 -27.07 -36.93
C PRO A 123 47.80 -27.82 -36.82
N SER A 124 46.66 -27.50 -37.48
CA SER A 124 45.91 -26.25 -37.80
C SER A 124 44.66 -26.64 -38.61
N SER A 125 43.52 -25.94 -38.46
CA SER A 125 42.37 -25.86 -39.42
C SER A 125 41.65 -27.19 -39.82
N THR A 126 40.38 -27.28 -40.26
CA THR A 126 39.63 -26.45 -41.23
C THR A 126 38.10 -26.75 -41.19
N THR A 127 37.30 -25.74 -41.51
CA THR A 127 35.91 -25.69 -42.06
C THR A 127 35.18 -26.99 -42.49
N SER A 128 33.88 -27.15 -42.14
CA SER A 128 32.75 -27.28 -43.12
C SER A 128 31.37 -27.60 -42.51
N LYS A 129 30.31 -27.19 -43.21
CA LYS A 129 28.88 -27.48 -42.94
C LYS A 129 28.45 -28.78 -43.63
N SER A 130 27.48 -29.52 -43.09
CA SER A 130 26.28 -29.92 -43.87
C SER A 130 25.12 -30.47 -43.01
N THR A 131 23.92 -30.16 -43.51
CA THR A 131 22.57 -30.43 -43.02
C THR A 131 22.07 -31.88 -43.16
N ALA A 132 20.86 -32.11 -42.60
CA ALA A 132 19.84 -33.10 -43.02
C ALA A 132 19.91 -34.49 -42.35
N SER A 133 18.80 -35.18 -42.01
CA SER A 133 17.36 -34.80 -41.96
C SER A 133 16.51 -35.98 -41.45
N THR A 134 15.33 -35.71 -40.84
CA THR A 134 14.11 -36.57 -40.82
C THR A 134 14.20 -38.00 -40.21
N ALA A 135 13.15 -38.61 -39.64
CA ALA A 135 11.79 -38.18 -39.26
C ALA A 135 11.09 -39.24 -38.37
N LYS A 136 10.01 -38.82 -37.69
CA LYS A 136 8.78 -39.59 -37.32
C LYS A 136 8.89 -40.87 -36.46
N ASN A 137 8.33 -40.78 -35.23
CA ASN A 137 7.06 -41.37 -34.76
C ASN A 137 6.69 -42.86 -35.06
N PRO A 138 5.76 -43.49 -34.28
CA PRO A 138 5.45 -43.34 -32.84
C PRO A 138 5.00 -44.65 -32.14
N GLY A 139 4.65 -44.60 -30.84
CA GLY A 139 3.40 -45.22 -30.35
C GLY A 139 3.43 -46.30 -29.25
N TYR A 140 2.25 -46.47 -28.63
CA TYR A 140 1.83 -47.49 -27.63
C TYR A 140 2.47 -47.36 -26.22
N THR A 141 1.82 -47.04 -25.08
CA THR A 141 0.45 -47.09 -24.48
C THR A 141 0.44 -47.97 -23.23
N SER A 142 0.24 -47.34 -22.07
CA SER A 142 -0.56 -47.77 -20.90
C SER A 142 -0.78 -49.27 -20.56
N SER A 143 -0.46 -49.64 -19.31
CA SER A 143 -1.41 -50.41 -18.47
C SER A 143 -1.11 -50.34 -16.97
N THR A 144 -2.16 -50.04 -16.20
CA THR A 144 -2.40 -50.19 -14.75
C THR A 144 -1.78 -51.42 -14.04
N SER A 145 -1.41 -51.29 -12.74
CA SER A 145 -2.25 -51.73 -11.58
C SER A 145 -1.51 -51.95 -10.23
N SER A 146 -2.28 -51.79 -9.13
CA SER A 146 -2.15 -52.41 -7.78
C SER A 146 -0.96 -52.14 -6.84
N SER A 147 -1.29 -51.58 -5.67
CA SER A 147 -0.61 -51.62 -4.36
C SER A 147 -0.64 -53.03 -3.71
N PRO A 148 -0.25 -53.26 -2.42
CA PRO A 148 0.53 -52.45 -1.47
C PRO A 148 1.68 -53.23 -0.75
N SER A 149 2.57 -52.55 0.02
CA SER A 149 3.02 -53.02 1.36
C SER A 149 4.08 -52.13 2.03
N THR A 150 3.79 -51.70 3.26
CA THR A 150 4.69 -51.53 4.43
C THR A 150 6.23 -51.42 4.23
N SER A 151 6.82 -50.31 4.68
CA SER A 151 7.99 -50.28 5.60
C SER A 151 8.36 -48.84 6.02
N ALA A 152 8.68 -48.67 7.31
CA ALA A 152 9.32 -47.48 7.87
C ALA A 152 10.45 -47.94 8.82
N PRO A 153 11.35 -47.05 9.28
CA PRO A 153 12.13 -46.10 8.49
C PRO A 153 13.65 -46.27 8.75
N THR A 154 14.49 -46.11 7.73
CA THR A 154 15.96 -46.05 7.91
C THR A 154 16.44 -44.60 8.01
N LYS A 155 16.93 -44.23 9.21
CA LYS A 155 17.67 -42.99 9.43
C LYS A 155 18.88 -42.91 8.51
N PHE A 156 19.04 -41.82 7.78
CA PHE A 156 20.33 -41.38 7.29
C PHE A 156 20.77 -40.11 8.02
N SER A 157 22.00 -40.11 8.49
CA SER A 157 22.65 -38.95 9.08
C SER A 157 23.48 -38.28 7.98
N THR A 158 23.30 -36.98 7.80
CA THR A 158 24.16 -36.13 6.98
C THR A 158 24.69 -34.98 7.83
N SER A 159 25.99 -34.73 7.69
CA SER A 159 26.76 -33.80 8.50
C SER A 159 26.42 -32.34 8.22
N THR A 160 26.18 -31.57 9.28
CA THR A 160 26.08 -30.12 9.21
C THR A 160 27.47 -29.52 8.94
N THR A 161 27.68 -28.95 7.75
CA THR A 161 28.80 -28.03 7.50
C THR A 161 28.31 -26.62 7.77
N SER A 162 28.83 -25.99 8.81
CA SER A 162 28.44 -24.64 9.23
C SER A 162 29.09 -23.56 8.35
N THR A 163 28.26 -22.77 7.65
CA THR A 163 28.64 -21.46 7.10
C THR A 163 27.75 -20.40 7.74
N ASN A 164 28.35 -19.47 8.47
CA ASN A 164 27.63 -18.43 9.20
C ASN A 164 27.00 -17.41 8.25
N PHE A 165 25.73 -17.09 8.46
CA PHE A 165 25.13 -15.84 7.99
C PHE A 165 24.94 -14.89 9.17
N VAL A 166 25.15 -13.60 8.92
CA VAL A 166 25.04 -12.53 9.93
C VAL A 166 23.64 -11.95 9.87
N SER A 167 22.80 -12.28 10.84
CA SER A 167 21.55 -11.55 11.09
C SER A 167 21.86 -10.30 11.93
N ALA A 168 21.69 -9.12 11.34
CA ALA A 168 21.91 -7.84 12.01
C ALA A 168 20.70 -7.42 12.85
N SER A 169 20.50 -8.05 14.01
CA SER A 169 19.49 -7.63 14.99
C SER A 169 20.03 -6.50 15.90
N THR A 170 19.65 -5.25 15.64
CA THR A 170 20.03 -4.09 16.46
C THR A 170 19.19 -4.00 17.74
N THR A 171 19.63 -4.65 18.82
CA THR A 171 19.15 -4.37 20.18
C THR A 171 20.13 -3.44 20.91
N SER A 172 19.57 -2.43 21.60
CA SER A 172 20.33 -1.37 22.27
C SER A 172 20.91 -1.83 23.61
N SER A 173 22.23 -1.97 23.68
CA SER A 173 22.93 -2.36 24.92
C SER A 173 23.12 -1.17 25.86
N ALA A 174 22.34 -1.10 26.93
CA ALA A 174 22.60 -0.20 28.06
C ALA A 174 23.78 -0.71 28.92
N SER A 175 24.77 0.14 29.16
CA SER A 175 25.97 -0.21 29.92
C SER A 175 25.72 -0.22 31.44
N ARG A 176 26.21 -1.27 32.12
CA ARG A 176 26.47 -1.26 33.57
C ARG A 176 27.81 -1.91 33.87
N SER A 177 28.55 -1.33 34.80
CA SER A 177 29.85 -1.82 35.26
C SER A 177 29.83 -2.17 36.75
N SER A 178 30.69 -3.15 37.10
CA SER A 178 31.31 -3.31 38.44
C SER A 178 30.45 -3.73 39.64
N GLY A 179 30.07 -5.01 39.65
CA GLY A 179 30.56 -6.01 40.62
C GLY A 179 30.50 -5.81 42.14
N SER A 180 29.84 -6.76 42.83
CA SER A 180 30.40 -7.41 44.03
C SER A 180 29.78 -8.79 44.29
N THR A 181 30.57 -9.65 44.92
CA THR A 181 30.37 -11.09 45.14
C THR A 181 29.41 -11.39 46.31
N VAL A 182 28.76 -12.57 46.33
CA VAL A 182 28.69 -13.54 47.46
C VAL A 182 27.52 -14.54 47.32
N THR A 183 27.90 -15.78 46.99
CA THR A 183 27.45 -17.07 47.58
C THR A 183 26.04 -17.64 47.36
N THR A 184 26.08 -18.94 47.03
CA THR A 184 25.04 -19.95 46.89
C THR A 184 24.12 -20.16 48.11
N SER A 185 22.85 -20.50 47.84
CA SER A 185 22.24 -21.73 48.39
C SER A 185 20.95 -22.12 47.68
N SER A 186 20.78 -23.43 47.50
CA SER A 186 19.62 -24.09 46.91
C SER A 186 18.63 -24.56 47.99
N SER A 187 17.33 -24.51 47.70
CA SER A 187 16.35 -25.44 48.30
C SER A 187 15.00 -25.44 47.59
N THR A 188 14.70 -26.57 46.94
CA THR A 188 13.33 -27.06 46.77
C THR A 188 12.65 -27.27 48.13
N PHE A 189 11.36 -26.95 48.27
CA PHE A 189 10.36 -27.96 48.67
C PHE A 189 8.92 -27.52 48.33
N THR A 190 8.00 -28.48 48.41
CA THR A 190 6.70 -28.51 47.74
C THR A 190 5.51 -28.13 48.63
N THR A 191 4.35 -27.82 47.99
CA THR A 191 2.96 -28.13 48.43
C THR A 191 2.50 -27.63 49.83
N SER A 192 1.39 -26.90 49.98
CA SER A 192 0.04 -27.41 49.68
C SER A 192 -1.08 -26.41 50.06
N THR A 193 -2.20 -26.51 49.33
CA THR A 193 -3.62 -26.27 49.73
C THR A 193 -4.06 -25.01 50.51
N SER A 194 -4.94 -24.28 49.84
CA SER A 194 -5.98 -23.33 50.28
C SER A 194 -7.03 -23.93 51.26
N PRO A 195 -8.17 -23.26 51.57
CA PRO A 195 -8.38 -21.93 52.18
C PRO A 195 -9.39 -21.98 53.36
N SER A 196 -9.65 -20.85 54.07
CA SER A 196 -11.02 -20.43 54.50
C SER A 196 -11.06 -19.17 55.38
N THR A 197 -12.01 -18.27 55.08
CA THR A 197 -12.88 -17.42 55.96
C THR A 197 -12.33 -16.88 57.30
N SER A 198 -12.51 -15.61 57.70
CA SER A 198 -13.83 -14.95 57.83
C SER A 198 -13.77 -13.45 58.24
N THR A 199 -14.57 -12.62 57.58
CA THR A 199 -15.40 -11.48 58.09
C THR A 199 -14.95 -10.55 59.25
N GLY A 200 -15.07 -9.24 58.98
CA GLY A 200 -15.53 -8.20 59.93
C GLY A 200 -14.46 -7.20 60.40
N ALA A 201 -14.66 -5.89 60.53
CA ALA A 201 -15.58 -4.85 60.03
C ALA A 201 -15.31 -3.59 60.87
N THR A 202 -15.38 -2.37 60.30
CA THR A 202 -15.41 -1.04 61.00
C THR A 202 -14.15 -0.66 61.83
N THR A 203 -13.70 0.61 61.99
CA THR A 203 -14.34 1.93 61.80
C THR A 203 -13.31 3.08 61.64
N SER A 204 -13.69 4.13 60.89
CA SER A 204 -13.46 5.58 61.13
C SER A 204 -12.05 6.24 61.25
N THR A 205 -11.87 7.25 60.38
CA THR A 205 -11.42 8.65 60.63
C THR A 205 -9.95 9.08 60.79
N ALA A 206 -9.70 10.23 60.15
CA ALA A 206 -8.80 11.35 60.48
C ALA A 206 -7.39 11.39 59.84
N ALA A 207 -7.14 12.51 59.14
CA ALA A 207 -5.83 12.97 58.70
C ALA A 207 -5.10 13.72 59.83
N PRO A 208 -3.78 13.91 59.70
CA PRO A 208 -3.21 15.27 59.66
C PRO A 208 -2.17 15.40 58.50
N THR A 209 -1.94 16.55 57.83
CA THR A 209 -1.19 17.75 58.29
C THR A 209 0.11 17.43 59.07
N SER A 210 1.28 18.04 58.83
CA SER A 210 1.70 19.17 57.97
C SER A 210 3.24 19.27 57.90
N THR A 211 3.77 20.25 57.15
CA THR A 211 5.05 20.99 57.38
C THR A 211 6.40 20.22 57.25
N SER A 212 7.53 20.80 56.81
CA SER A 212 7.87 22.18 56.32
C SER A 212 9.33 22.26 55.82
N ALA A 213 9.62 23.20 54.89
CA ALA A 213 10.81 24.10 54.81
C ALA A 213 12.26 23.53 54.83
N SER A 214 13.30 24.12 54.23
CA SER A 214 13.50 25.23 53.26
C SER A 214 15.01 25.35 52.91
N SER A 215 15.36 26.18 51.92
CA SER A 215 16.72 26.73 51.60
C SER A 215 17.62 25.88 50.66
N ALA A 216 18.41 26.43 49.73
CA ALA A 216 18.44 27.78 49.12
C ALA A 216 19.26 27.80 47.80
N THR A 217 18.71 28.48 46.78
CA THR A 217 19.32 29.55 45.94
C THR A 217 20.67 29.38 45.22
N THR A 218 20.69 29.56 43.88
CA THR A 218 21.51 30.55 43.08
C THR A 218 21.19 30.36 41.58
N THR A 219 20.35 31.17 40.91
CA THR A 219 20.59 32.50 40.26
C THR A 219 21.17 32.44 38.83
N LEU A 220 20.43 32.98 37.85
CA LEU A 220 20.85 33.83 36.69
C LEU A 220 19.63 34.03 35.76
N THR A 221 18.81 35.07 35.99
CA THR A 221 18.79 36.39 35.31
C THR A 221 18.12 36.44 33.94
N THR A 222 16.95 37.08 33.92
CA THR A 222 16.21 37.59 32.75
C THR A 222 16.80 38.91 32.22
N SER A 223 16.56 39.22 30.94
CA SER A 223 16.48 40.60 30.46
C SER A 223 15.36 40.78 29.44
N SER A 224 14.50 41.79 29.66
CA SER A 224 13.40 42.16 28.76
C SER A 224 13.15 43.67 28.84
N THR A 225 13.36 44.38 27.74
CA THR A 225 12.93 45.77 27.48
C THR A 225 13.23 46.06 26.01
N GLY A 226 12.35 46.64 25.18
CA GLY A 226 10.95 47.01 25.40
C GLY A 226 10.44 47.93 24.27
N SER A 227 9.11 48.14 24.25
CA SER A 227 8.40 49.21 23.51
C SER A 227 8.37 49.16 21.97
N SER A 228 7.40 49.74 21.25
CA SER A 228 5.92 49.79 21.38
C SER A 228 5.37 50.76 20.33
N THR A 229 4.39 50.37 19.49
CA THR A 229 3.47 51.34 18.89
C THR A 229 2.13 50.72 18.47
N THR A 230 1.07 51.32 19.00
CA THR A 230 -0.35 51.33 18.60
C THR A 230 -0.63 51.09 17.10
N SER A 231 -1.73 50.42 16.72
CA SER A 231 -3.07 51.05 16.79
C SER A 231 -4.26 50.10 16.89
N SER A 232 -5.30 50.59 17.56
CA SER A 232 -6.60 49.94 17.80
C SER A 232 -7.67 50.33 16.77
N THR A 233 -8.59 49.40 16.44
CA THR A 233 -10.02 49.72 16.21
C THR A 233 -10.89 48.56 16.73
N THR A 234 -12.12 48.86 17.14
CA THR A 234 -12.93 48.05 18.06
C THR A 234 -14.33 47.75 17.48
N SER A 235 -14.96 46.68 17.95
CA SER A 235 -16.42 46.38 17.86
C SER A 235 -16.91 45.83 16.49
N SER A 236 -18.01 45.07 16.41
CA SER A 236 -19.03 44.73 17.42
C SER A 236 -19.75 43.39 17.18
N THR A 237 -20.22 42.78 18.26
CA THR A 237 -21.04 41.56 18.36
C THR A 237 -22.44 41.68 17.76
N SER A 238 -22.97 40.58 17.20
CA SER A 238 -24.42 40.28 17.26
C SER A 238 -24.73 38.77 17.15
N THR A 239 -25.46 38.26 18.14
CA THR A 239 -26.27 37.02 18.07
C THR A 239 -27.50 37.28 17.16
N THR A 240 -28.32 36.32 16.68
CA THR A 240 -28.95 35.19 17.38
C THR A 240 -29.73 34.27 16.41
N SER A 241 -29.85 32.97 16.74
CA SER A 241 -30.99 32.04 16.49
C SER A 241 -31.57 31.75 15.08
N SER A 242 -31.34 30.51 14.63
CA SER A 242 -32.34 29.44 14.37
C SER A 242 -33.65 29.70 13.60
N ALA A 243 -33.82 29.03 12.45
CA ALA A 243 -35.01 28.20 12.13
C ALA A 243 -34.83 27.42 10.79
N SER A 244 -35.15 26.13 10.78
CA SER A 244 -35.20 25.29 9.57
C SER A 244 -36.63 25.24 9.01
N THR A 245 -36.80 25.34 7.68
CA THR A 245 -38.01 24.86 6.99
C THR A 245 -37.67 24.31 5.60
N THR A 246 -37.96 23.03 5.38
CA THR A 246 -37.87 22.34 4.08
C THR A 246 -39.09 22.61 3.21
N THR A 247 -38.93 22.82 1.89
CA THR A 247 -39.92 22.38 0.87
C THR A 247 -39.22 22.15 -0.48
N ALA A 248 -39.71 21.16 -1.23
CA ALA A 248 -39.12 20.61 -2.46
C ALA A 248 -39.03 21.57 -3.65
N LEU A 249 -38.15 21.22 -4.60
CA LEU A 249 -38.15 21.77 -5.97
C LEU A 249 -38.45 20.64 -6.98
N SER A 250 -39.50 20.82 -7.78
CA SER A 250 -39.90 19.86 -8.81
C SER A 250 -39.14 20.07 -10.11
N THR A 251 -38.92 18.96 -10.83
CA THR A 251 -38.52 18.91 -12.23
C THR A 251 -39.34 19.81 -13.14
N THR A 252 -38.71 20.51 -14.09
CA THR A 252 -39.34 20.82 -15.40
C THR A 252 -38.31 20.85 -16.52
N THR A 253 -38.51 20.01 -17.52
CA THR A 253 -37.78 20.03 -18.81
C THR A 253 -38.11 21.26 -19.64
N SER A 254 -37.16 21.74 -20.45
CA SER A 254 -37.45 22.58 -21.62
C SER A 254 -36.34 22.45 -22.66
N THR A 255 -36.74 22.21 -23.91
CA THR A 255 -35.86 21.86 -25.03
C THR A 255 -35.73 23.03 -26.02
N SER A 256 -34.54 23.18 -26.64
CA SER A 256 -34.28 23.94 -27.89
C SER A 256 -34.54 25.46 -27.88
N THR A 257 -33.66 26.30 -28.43
CA THR A 257 -33.51 26.47 -29.90
C THR A 257 -32.22 27.25 -30.22
N SER A 258 -31.51 26.85 -31.29
CA SER A 258 -30.32 27.55 -31.80
C SER A 258 -30.66 28.87 -32.49
N THR A 259 -29.86 29.92 -32.30
CA THR A 259 -29.81 31.06 -33.24
C THR A 259 -28.37 31.53 -33.44
N SER A 260 -27.91 31.49 -34.68
CA SER A 260 -26.59 31.93 -35.12
C SER A 260 -26.54 33.45 -35.34
N ILE A 261 -25.50 34.12 -34.85
CA ILE A 261 -25.19 35.52 -35.21
C ILE A 261 -23.77 35.58 -35.78
N THR A 262 -23.69 35.91 -37.07
CA THR A 262 -22.45 36.32 -37.75
C THR A 262 -22.16 37.79 -37.49
N SER A 263 -20.95 38.12 -37.06
CA SER A 263 -20.42 39.49 -37.07
C SER A 263 -19.03 39.52 -37.71
N SER A 264 -18.97 40.14 -38.89
CA SER A 264 -17.73 40.37 -39.64
C SER A 264 -17.06 41.68 -39.21
N THR A 265 -15.80 41.62 -38.78
CA THR A 265 -14.97 42.82 -38.61
C THR A 265 -13.65 42.66 -39.35
N THR A 266 -13.50 43.41 -40.44
CA THR A 266 -12.28 43.46 -41.24
C THR A 266 -11.28 44.41 -40.58
N SER A 267 -10.07 43.94 -40.28
CA SER A 267 -8.94 44.79 -39.89
C SER A 267 -7.65 44.28 -40.55
N SER A 268 -7.19 45.01 -41.56
CA SER A 268 -5.95 44.70 -42.27
C SER A 268 -4.74 45.00 -41.38
N ALA A 269 -3.90 43.99 -41.13
CA ALA A 269 -2.59 44.16 -40.51
C ALA A 269 -1.50 43.54 -41.40
N THR A 270 -0.40 44.26 -41.55
CA THR A 270 0.67 44.05 -42.53
C THR A 270 1.30 42.67 -42.46
N THR A 271 1.43 42.02 -43.62
CA THR A 271 2.15 40.75 -43.79
C THR A 271 3.65 40.92 -43.48
N SER A 272 4.08 40.55 -42.28
CA SER A 272 5.47 40.24 -41.98
C SER A 272 5.69 38.75 -42.22
N THR A 273 6.35 38.40 -43.33
CA THR A 273 6.63 37.01 -43.71
C THR A 273 7.77 36.45 -42.86
N THR A 274 7.51 36.20 -41.58
CA THR A 274 8.35 35.31 -40.79
C THR A 274 8.17 33.91 -41.36
N THR A 275 9.21 33.36 -41.98
CA THR A 275 9.27 31.92 -42.27
C THR A 275 9.34 31.21 -40.94
N SER A 276 8.19 30.85 -40.38
CA SER A 276 8.12 29.85 -39.34
C SER A 276 8.63 28.55 -39.94
N THR A 277 9.81 28.12 -39.51
CA THR A 277 10.23 26.73 -39.65
C THR A 277 9.16 25.92 -38.91
N SER A 278 8.25 25.30 -39.66
CA SER A 278 7.24 24.41 -39.11
C SER A 278 7.96 23.23 -38.46
N CYS A 279 8.16 23.30 -37.15
CA CYS A 279 8.48 22.12 -36.38
C CYS A 279 7.26 21.20 -36.50
N THR A 280 7.35 20.18 -37.34
CA THR A 280 6.41 19.06 -37.33
C THR A 280 6.74 18.25 -36.08
N PRO A 281 5.86 18.19 -35.05
CA PRO A 281 6.18 17.45 -33.84
C PRO A 281 6.33 15.97 -34.18
N GLU A 282 7.52 15.41 -33.93
CA GLU A 282 7.71 13.96 -34.01
C GLU A 282 6.81 13.32 -32.96
N SER A 283 5.92 12.42 -33.37
CA SER A 283 4.86 11.89 -32.53
C SER A 283 5.10 10.42 -32.18
N PHE A 284 4.63 10.01 -30.99
CA PHE A 284 4.46 8.60 -30.67
C PHE A 284 3.40 8.01 -31.61
N GLN A 285 3.80 7.02 -32.41
CA GLN A 285 2.93 6.31 -33.37
C GLN A 285 2.97 4.80 -33.09
N PRO A 286 2.41 4.35 -31.96
CA PRO A 286 2.46 2.95 -31.57
C PRO A 286 1.56 2.07 -32.43
N THR A 287 1.83 0.76 -32.41
CA THR A 287 0.94 -0.24 -33.03
C THR A 287 -0.27 -0.58 -32.15
N ALA A 288 -0.07 -0.53 -30.82
CA ALA A 288 -1.11 -0.55 -29.79
C ALA A 288 -0.59 0.24 -28.58
N TYR A 289 -1.46 0.87 -27.79
CA TYR A 289 -1.02 1.52 -26.56
C TYR A 289 -0.73 0.47 -25.48
N PRO A 290 0.34 0.62 -24.70
CA PRO A 290 0.66 -0.32 -23.63
C PRO A 290 -0.38 -0.22 -22.50
N LEU A 291 -0.69 -1.35 -21.88
CA LEU A 291 -1.45 -1.37 -20.64
C LEU A 291 -0.50 -1.10 -19.48
N VAL A 292 -0.70 0.04 -18.81
CA VAL A 292 0.14 0.52 -17.70
C VAL A 292 -0.54 0.25 -16.35
N GLY A 293 0.18 -0.33 -15.41
CA GLY A 293 -0.20 -0.42 -13.98
C GLY A 293 0.66 0.50 -13.10
N LEU A 294 0.18 0.81 -11.90
CA LEU A 294 0.93 1.45 -10.81
C LEU A 294 0.93 0.56 -9.56
N THR A 295 2.03 0.53 -8.82
CA THR A 295 2.09 -0.09 -7.49
C THR A 295 2.64 0.88 -6.45
N THR A 296 2.03 0.93 -5.28
CA THR A 296 2.54 1.65 -4.11
C THR A 296 2.92 0.64 -3.03
N SER A 297 4.18 0.66 -2.57
CA SER A 297 4.70 -0.30 -1.58
C SER A 297 4.04 -0.17 -0.19
N GLY A 298 4.40 -1.04 0.75
CA GLY A 298 4.13 -0.82 2.17
C GLY A 298 5.02 0.25 2.83
N GLY A 299 4.69 0.58 4.09
CA GLY A 299 5.41 1.60 4.86
C GLY A 299 4.55 2.56 5.71
N GLY A 300 3.31 2.18 6.06
CA GLY A 300 2.39 3.03 6.83
C GLY A 300 2.17 4.42 6.20
N TYR A 301 2.06 5.47 7.02
CA TYR A 301 1.82 6.84 6.52
C TYR A 301 2.95 7.40 5.66
N ARG A 302 4.20 6.91 5.79
CA ARG A 302 5.26 7.27 4.85
C ARG A 302 4.86 6.91 3.43
N SER A 303 4.46 5.65 3.23
CA SER A 303 4.05 5.16 1.92
C SER A 303 2.76 5.82 1.44
N LEU A 304 1.76 5.97 2.31
CA LEU A 304 0.50 6.65 1.95
C LEU A 304 0.76 8.05 1.41
N LEU A 305 1.49 8.88 2.15
CA LEU A 305 1.67 10.30 1.80
C LEU A 305 2.62 10.50 0.61
N THR A 306 3.70 9.72 0.51
CA THR A 306 4.59 9.80 -0.65
C THR A 306 3.95 9.22 -1.91
N GLY A 307 3.23 8.09 -1.81
CA GLY A 307 2.44 7.54 -2.92
C GLY A 307 1.31 8.47 -3.36
N ALA A 308 0.63 9.13 -2.41
CA ALA A 308 -0.35 10.17 -2.69
C ALA A 308 0.27 11.32 -3.50
N GLY A 309 1.48 11.78 -3.13
CA GLY A 309 2.22 12.77 -3.92
C GLY A 309 2.56 12.29 -5.34
N VAL A 310 2.90 11.01 -5.52
CA VAL A 310 3.16 10.43 -6.83
C VAL A 310 1.90 10.42 -7.70
N ILE A 311 0.76 9.99 -7.14
CA ILE A 311 -0.56 10.05 -7.81
C ILE A 311 -0.92 11.50 -8.16
N GLN A 312 -0.80 12.43 -7.21
CA GLN A 312 -1.06 13.86 -7.43
C GLN A 312 -0.22 14.38 -8.60
N GLY A 313 1.06 14.04 -8.67
CA GLY A 313 1.95 14.42 -9.78
C GLY A 313 1.52 13.88 -11.14
N PHE A 314 0.97 12.67 -11.19
CA PHE A 314 0.45 12.05 -12.42
C PHE A 314 -0.99 12.46 -12.77
N ASP A 315 -1.77 13.00 -11.84
CA ASP A 315 -3.18 13.32 -12.05
C ASP A 315 -3.39 14.75 -12.61
N ALA A 316 -3.92 14.85 -13.84
CA ALA A 316 -4.26 16.14 -14.46
C ALA A 316 -5.46 16.87 -13.83
N ARG A 317 -6.20 16.22 -12.93
CA ARG A 317 -7.25 16.85 -12.10
C ARG A 317 -6.66 17.67 -10.97
N ASP A 318 -5.43 17.34 -10.54
CA ASP A 318 -4.86 17.76 -9.26
C ASP A 318 -3.53 18.52 -9.42
N SER A 319 -2.77 18.27 -10.49
CA SER A 319 -1.51 18.97 -10.77
C SER A 319 -1.29 19.32 -12.25
N GLN A 320 -0.29 20.16 -12.49
CA GLN A 320 0.17 20.60 -13.81
C GLN A 320 1.69 20.40 -13.96
N THR A 321 2.21 19.30 -13.40
CA THR A 321 3.59 18.85 -13.64
C THR A 321 3.76 18.39 -15.09
N GLY A 322 5.01 18.19 -15.53
CA GLY A 322 5.27 17.62 -16.86
C GLY A 322 4.72 16.21 -17.08
N VAL A 323 4.37 15.48 -16.00
CA VAL A 323 3.85 14.10 -16.05
C VAL A 323 2.35 14.02 -15.73
N SER A 324 1.67 15.14 -15.49
CA SER A 324 0.24 15.20 -15.21
C SER A 324 -0.59 14.80 -16.44
N GLY A 325 -1.55 13.88 -16.22
CA GLY A 325 -2.34 13.22 -17.27
C GLY A 325 -2.03 11.72 -17.40
N LEU A 326 -0.90 11.27 -16.85
CA LEU A 326 -0.54 9.85 -16.85
C LEU A 326 -1.45 9.00 -15.96
N TYR A 327 -1.98 9.52 -14.83
CA TYR A 327 -2.87 8.77 -13.95
C TYR A 327 -4.15 8.32 -14.70
N GLN A 328 -4.69 9.21 -15.54
CA GLN A 328 -5.83 8.88 -16.41
C GLN A 328 -5.51 7.78 -17.44
N GLY A 329 -4.24 7.54 -17.76
CA GLY A 329 -3.77 6.44 -18.62
C GLY A 329 -3.52 5.10 -17.92
N LEU A 330 -3.63 5.03 -16.59
CA LEU A 330 -3.41 3.79 -15.83
C LEU A 330 -4.61 2.85 -15.89
N THR A 331 -4.35 1.55 -16.00
CA THR A 331 -5.40 0.52 -16.09
C THR A 331 -5.52 -0.31 -14.81
N TYR A 332 -4.43 -0.48 -14.05
CA TYR A 332 -4.42 -1.10 -12.72
C TYR A 332 -3.69 -0.22 -11.71
N GLU A 333 -4.07 -0.35 -10.45
CA GLU A 333 -3.36 0.22 -9.31
C GLU A 333 -3.33 -0.81 -8.18
N ALA A 334 -2.16 -1.09 -7.62
CA ALA A 334 -2.01 -2.02 -6.51
C ALA A 334 -1.33 -1.40 -5.30
N GLY A 335 -1.74 -1.85 -4.11
CA GLY A 335 -1.19 -1.37 -2.84
C GLY A 335 -1.07 -2.49 -1.82
N LEU A 336 -0.08 -2.39 -0.94
CA LEU A 336 -0.04 -3.18 0.28
C LEU A 336 0.35 -2.30 1.47
N SER A 337 -0.05 -2.69 2.69
CA SER A 337 0.21 -1.94 3.92
C SER A 337 -0.17 -0.45 3.77
N GLY A 338 0.77 0.48 3.96
CA GLY A 338 0.57 1.92 3.73
C GLY A 338 0.10 2.30 2.31
N GLY A 339 0.55 1.59 1.27
CA GLY A 339 0.01 1.75 -0.09
C GLY A 339 -1.40 1.17 -0.24
N GLY A 340 -1.73 0.14 0.55
CA GLY A 340 -3.09 -0.39 0.67
C GLY A 340 -4.04 0.57 1.38
N TRP A 341 -3.57 1.34 2.38
CA TRP A 341 -4.34 2.43 3.00
C TRP A 341 -4.65 3.54 2.00
N LEU A 342 -3.66 3.96 1.20
CA LEU A 342 -3.84 4.94 0.13
C LEU A 342 -4.92 4.49 -0.85
N LEU A 343 -4.78 3.27 -1.38
CA LEU A 343 -5.72 2.71 -2.35
C LEU A 343 -7.12 2.53 -1.75
N THR A 344 -7.22 2.13 -0.47
CA THR A 344 -8.51 2.06 0.25
C THR A 344 -9.15 3.45 0.40
N SER A 345 -8.36 4.49 0.71
CA SER A 345 -8.87 5.84 0.88
C SER A 345 -9.31 6.47 -0.44
N ILE A 346 -8.57 6.26 -1.52
CA ILE A 346 -8.96 6.77 -2.84
C ILE A 346 -10.18 6.01 -3.36
N ALA A 347 -10.14 4.67 -3.40
CA ALA A 347 -11.25 3.87 -3.92
C ALA A 347 -12.50 4.03 -3.05
N GLY A 348 -12.37 3.94 -1.73
CA GLY A 348 -13.50 4.01 -0.79
C GLY A 348 -14.29 5.31 -0.80
N ASN A 349 -13.72 6.41 -1.32
CA ASN A 349 -14.39 7.71 -1.46
C ASN A 349 -14.78 8.03 -2.93
N ASP A 350 -14.83 7.04 -3.82
CA ASP A 350 -15.13 7.19 -5.27
C ASP A 350 -14.08 8.03 -6.04
N TRP A 351 -12.79 7.80 -5.76
CA TRP A 351 -11.62 8.42 -6.43
C TRP A 351 -11.67 9.95 -6.54
N PRO A 352 -11.76 10.69 -5.42
CA PRO A 352 -11.51 12.14 -5.39
C PRO A 352 -10.07 12.48 -5.81
N THR A 353 -9.72 13.76 -5.76
CA THR A 353 -8.31 14.18 -5.90
C THR A 353 -7.52 13.98 -4.60
N ILE A 354 -6.19 13.93 -4.67
CA ILE A 354 -5.33 13.82 -3.49
C ILE A 354 -5.43 15.09 -2.64
N SER A 355 -5.49 16.27 -3.26
CA SER A 355 -5.73 17.52 -2.54
C SER A 355 -7.09 17.52 -1.83
N GLU A 356 -8.14 16.96 -2.44
CA GLU A 356 -9.47 16.86 -1.82
C GLU A 356 -9.50 15.94 -0.60
N LEU A 357 -8.83 14.78 -0.65
CA LEU A 357 -8.67 13.91 0.53
C LEU A 357 -7.79 14.56 1.61
N ARG A 358 -6.70 15.22 1.21
CA ARG A 358 -5.81 15.94 2.12
C ARG A 358 -6.59 17.00 2.91
N ASP A 359 -7.21 17.93 2.19
CA ASP A 359 -7.83 19.15 2.73
C ASP A 359 -9.07 18.86 3.60
N ASN A 360 -9.84 17.81 3.26
CA ASN A 360 -11.15 17.54 3.87
C ASN A 360 -11.17 16.34 4.83
N LEU A 361 -10.13 15.50 4.85
CA LEU A 361 -10.09 14.28 5.66
C LEU A 361 -8.74 14.06 6.35
N TRP A 362 -7.65 13.96 5.58
CA TRP A 362 -6.38 13.46 6.10
C TRP A 362 -5.66 14.42 7.05
N GLU A 363 -5.66 15.74 6.81
CA GLU A 363 -4.95 16.68 7.70
C GLU A 363 -5.48 16.66 9.13
N GLU A 364 -6.80 16.76 9.31
CA GLU A 364 -7.43 16.67 10.64
C GLU A 364 -7.24 15.26 11.24
N ALA A 365 -7.48 14.22 10.44
CA ALA A 365 -7.42 12.84 10.89
C ALA A 365 -6.00 12.41 11.30
N PHE A 366 -4.96 12.77 10.55
CA PHE A 366 -3.58 12.35 10.85
C PHE A 366 -2.97 13.22 11.95
N GLN A 367 -3.38 14.50 12.07
CA GLN A 367 -2.98 15.36 13.20
C GLN A 367 -3.63 14.95 14.51
N THR A 368 -4.86 14.44 14.49
CA THR A 368 -5.59 13.97 15.68
C THR A 368 -5.69 12.44 15.76
N SER A 369 -4.78 11.73 15.06
CA SER A 369 -4.85 10.29 14.79
C SER A 369 -5.36 9.44 15.94
N LEU A 370 -6.42 8.68 15.65
CA LEU A 370 -7.01 7.70 16.55
C LEU A 370 -6.16 6.44 16.71
N LEU A 371 -5.06 6.30 15.94
CA LEU A 371 -4.03 5.27 16.17
C LEU A 371 -3.11 5.64 17.33
N ILE A 372 -3.18 6.88 17.85
CA ILE A 372 -2.51 7.28 19.08
C ILE A 372 -3.40 6.93 20.29
N PRO A 373 -2.95 6.04 21.19
CA PRO A 373 -3.68 5.62 22.40
C PRO A 373 -4.32 6.76 23.20
N GLY A 374 -3.58 7.85 23.43
CA GLY A 374 -4.08 9.03 24.15
C GLY A 374 -5.29 9.70 23.48
N ASN A 375 -5.31 9.78 22.15
CA ASN A 375 -6.41 10.37 21.39
C ASN A 375 -7.63 9.43 21.39
N LEU A 376 -7.41 8.14 21.15
CA LEU A 376 -8.46 7.11 21.14
C LEU A 376 -9.22 7.04 22.47
N LEU A 377 -8.50 7.04 23.60
CA LEU A 377 -9.11 6.93 24.94
C LEU A 377 -9.98 8.14 25.32
N VAL A 378 -9.84 9.29 24.64
CA VAL A 378 -10.71 10.46 24.81
C VAL A 378 -11.74 10.63 23.69
N ALA A 379 -11.62 9.89 22.59
CA ALA A 379 -12.54 9.89 21.45
C ALA A 379 -13.84 9.11 21.74
N GLY A 380 -14.56 9.51 22.79
CA GLY A 380 -15.72 8.78 23.34
C GLY A 380 -16.74 8.24 22.32
N PRO A 381 -17.20 9.03 21.33
CA PRO A 381 -18.13 8.54 20.30
C PRO A 381 -17.54 7.43 19.43
N ALA A 382 -16.30 7.59 18.93
CA ALA A 382 -15.64 6.60 18.08
C ALA A 382 -15.30 5.33 18.86
N TYR A 383 -14.74 5.47 20.07
CA TYR A 383 -14.45 4.34 20.96
C TYR A 383 -15.72 3.50 21.25
N ALA A 384 -16.84 4.17 21.55
CA ALA A 384 -18.11 3.49 21.80
C ALA A 384 -18.69 2.83 20.54
N ALA A 385 -18.57 3.46 19.37
CA ALA A 385 -18.99 2.88 18.09
C ALA A 385 -18.18 1.61 17.76
N ILE A 386 -16.85 1.67 17.85
CA ILE A 386 -15.96 0.52 17.60
C ILE A 386 -16.26 -0.63 18.56
N THR A 387 -16.45 -0.35 19.85
CA THR A 387 -16.83 -1.38 20.83
C THR A 387 -18.17 -2.04 20.47
N ALA A 388 -19.13 -1.27 19.96
CA ALA A 388 -20.42 -1.79 19.50
C ALA A 388 -20.31 -2.60 18.19
N ASP A 389 -19.48 -2.16 17.25
CA ASP A 389 -19.19 -2.85 15.98
C ASP A 389 -18.61 -4.26 16.25
N LEU A 390 -17.60 -4.37 17.14
CA LEU A 390 -17.01 -5.65 17.55
C LEU A 390 -18.03 -6.56 18.24
N ALA A 391 -18.80 -6.03 19.20
CA ALA A 391 -19.83 -6.80 19.89
C ALA A 391 -20.93 -7.29 18.93
N ALA A 392 -21.24 -6.53 17.89
CA ALA A 392 -22.20 -6.91 16.86
C ALA A 392 -21.65 -7.98 15.90
N LYS A 393 -20.37 -7.90 15.50
CA LYS A 393 -19.70 -8.95 14.69
C LYS A 393 -19.63 -10.28 15.46
N GLN A 394 -19.24 -10.23 16.74
CA GLN A 394 -19.31 -11.40 17.65
C GLN A 394 -20.74 -11.96 17.73
N ALA A 395 -21.76 -11.11 17.89
CA ALA A 395 -23.17 -11.53 17.96
C ALA A 395 -23.73 -12.06 16.62
N ALA A 396 -23.08 -11.76 15.49
CA ALA A 396 -23.37 -12.35 14.18
C ALA A 396 -22.71 -13.72 13.98
N GLY A 397 -21.85 -14.17 14.92
CA GLY A 397 -21.16 -15.46 14.86
C GLY A 397 -19.73 -15.40 14.32
N PHE A 398 -19.18 -14.21 14.11
CA PHE A 398 -17.82 -14.01 13.61
C PHE A 398 -16.96 -13.43 14.74
N PRO A 399 -16.02 -14.21 15.33
CA PRO A 399 -15.17 -13.68 16.39
C PRO A 399 -14.22 -12.61 15.84
N PRO A 400 -14.25 -11.37 16.38
CA PRO A 400 -13.31 -10.34 15.99
C PRO A 400 -11.87 -10.69 16.42
N THR A 401 -10.95 -9.81 16.08
CA THR A 401 -9.50 -9.90 16.26
C THR A 401 -8.96 -8.51 16.61
N LEU A 402 -7.65 -8.33 16.79
CA LEU A 402 -7.04 -7.01 16.91
C LEU A 402 -7.14 -6.19 15.60
N VAL A 403 -7.28 -6.87 14.46
CA VAL A 403 -7.44 -6.24 13.13
C VAL A 403 -8.81 -5.56 12.99
N ASP A 404 -9.85 -6.04 13.70
CA ASP A 404 -11.18 -5.43 13.66
C ASP A 404 -11.21 -3.98 14.20
N PRO A 405 -10.84 -3.69 15.46
CA PRO A 405 -10.83 -2.33 15.96
C PRO A 405 -9.75 -1.50 15.25
N TYR A 406 -8.62 -2.10 14.86
CA TYR A 406 -7.58 -1.41 14.09
C TYR A 406 -8.09 -0.92 12.72
N GLY A 407 -8.74 -1.79 11.95
CA GLY A 407 -9.35 -1.47 10.67
C GLY A 407 -10.43 -0.39 10.79
N ARG A 408 -11.19 -0.38 11.90
CA ARG A 408 -12.14 0.71 12.20
C ARG A 408 -11.44 2.04 12.49
N LEU A 409 -10.34 2.06 13.25
CA LEU A 409 -9.54 3.28 13.46
C LEU A 409 -8.92 3.79 12.15
N LEU A 410 -8.44 2.90 11.28
CA LEU A 410 -8.02 3.25 9.92
C LEU A 410 -9.20 3.86 9.13
N SER A 411 -10.39 3.25 9.19
CA SER A 411 -11.58 3.75 8.49
C SER A 411 -11.90 5.21 8.84
N TYR A 412 -11.85 5.58 10.12
CA TYR A 412 -12.07 6.95 10.61
C TYR A 412 -11.07 7.99 10.09
N GLN A 413 -9.96 7.56 9.49
CA GLN A 413 -8.91 8.43 8.96
C GLN A 413 -8.78 8.35 7.43
N LEU A 414 -9.38 7.34 6.80
CA LEU A 414 -9.24 7.02 5.38
C LEU A 414 -10.55 7.13 4.60
N LEU A 415 -11.71 7.03 5.26
CA LEU A 415 -13.04 7.07 4.64
C LEU A 415 -13.87 8.22 5.19
N GLU A 416 -14.61 8.90 4.32
CA GLU A 416 -15.54 9.95 4.72
C GLU A 416 -16.72 9.42 5.55
N GLY A 417 -17.41 10.35 6.21
CA GLY A 417 -18.61 10.08 7.00
C GLY A 417 -18.35 9.99 8.51
N ALA A 418 -19.37 10.34 9.30
CA ALA A 418 -19.26 10.49 10.76
C ALA A 418 -19.04 9.17 11.53
N ASP A 419 -19.16 8.02 10.87
CA ASP A 419 -18.83 6.69 11.39
C ASP A 419 -17.59 6.07 10.71
N GLY A 420 -16.83 6.85 9.94
CA GLY A 420 -15.65 6.39 9.18
C GLY A 420 -16.04 5.29 8.21
N GLY A 421 -16.87 5.62 7.22
CA GLY A 421 -17.29 4.72 6.14
C GLY A 421 -17.73 3.30 6.55
N VAL A 422 -18.39 3.11 7.70
CA VAL A 422 -18.55 1.76 8.30
C VAL A 422 -19.30 0.75 7.42
N THR A 423 -20.14 1.21 6.49
CA THR A 423 -20.88 0.38 5.54
C THR A 423 -20.13 0.08 4.26
N ILE A 424 -18.99 0.74 4.00
CA ILE A 424 -18.25 0.62 2.74
C ILE A 424 -17.45 -0.69 2.75
N THR A 425 -17.64 -1.48 1.70
CA THR A 425 -16.94 -2.73 1.44
C THR A 425 -16.03 -2.61 0.22
N THR A 426 -15.07 -3.52 0.08
CA THR A 426 -14.21 -3.60 -1.10
C THR A 426 -15.00 -3.99 -2.34
N SER A 427 -16.07 -4.78 -2.22
CA SER A 427 -16.95 -5.08 -3.36
C SER A 427 -17.81 -3.90 -3.81
N ASP A 428 -18.23 -2.99 -2.91
CA ASP A 428 -18.95 -1.76 -3.27
C ASP A 428 -18.17 -0.87 -4.26
N PHE A 429 -16.83 -0.96 -4.27
CA PHE A 429 -15.98 -0.22 -5.22
C PHE A 429 -16.36 -0.50 -6.68
N ALA A 430 -16.95 -1.67 -6.97
CA ALA A 430 -17.40 -2.03 -8.31
C ALA A 430 -18.66 -1.26 -8.77
N ASP A 431 -19.46 -0.72 -7.84
CA ASP A 431 -20.70 0.01 -8.10
C ASP A 431 -20.51 1.55 -8.07
N MET A 432 -19.31 2.02 -7.70
CA MET A 432 -18.97 3.44 -7.61
C MET A 432 -18.92 4.14 -8.97
N SER A 433 -19.13 5.46 -9.00
CA SER A 433 -19.44 6.17 -10.24
C SER A 433 -18.23 6.34 -11.15
N ASN A 434 -17.04 6.56 -10.61
CA ASN A 434 -15.81 6.63 -11.41
C ASN A 434 -15.37 5.25 -11.89
N PHE A 435 -15.60 4.21 -11.10
CA PHE A 435 -15.32 2.82 -11.48
C PHE A 435 -16.23 2.35 -12.62
N THR A 436 -17.55 2.49 -12.45
CA THR A 436 -18.54 2.12 -13.49
C THR A 436 -18.43 2.96 -14.78
N SER A 437 -17.88 4.17 -14.68
CA SER A 437 -17.53 5.03 -15.83
C SER A 437 -16.16 4.70 -16.46
N TYR A 438 -15.40 3.77 -15.87
CA TYR A 438 -14.04 3.40 -16.27
C TYR A 438 -13.05 4.57 -16.27
N ASN A 439 -13.23 5.55 -15.39
CA ASN A 439 -12.37 6.73 -15.27
C ASN A 439 -11.06 6.43 -14.52
N VAL A 440 -11.01 5.32 -13.79
CA VAL A 440 -10.01 5.00 -12.76
C VAL A 440 -9.35 3.64 -13.00
N PRO A 441 -8.13 3.41 -12.50
CA PRO A 441 -7.50 2.09 -12.55
C PRO A 441 -8.26 1.05 -11.70
N TYR A 442 -8.11 -0.23 -12.05
CA TYR A 442 -8.63 -1.35 -11.28
C TYR A 442 -7.80 -1.56 -9.99
N PRO A 443 -8.40 -1.49 -8.79
CA PRO A 443 -7.67 -1.55 -7.53
C PRO A 443 -7.39 -3.01 -7.09
N ILE A 444 -6.18 -3.29 -6.64
CA ILE A 444 -5.75 -4.58 -6.06
C ILE A 444 -5.03 -4.32 -4.74
N ILE A 445 -5.56 -4.83 -3.62
CA ILE A 445 -4.88 -4.82 -2.32
C ILE A 445 -4.25 -6.20 -2.09
N THR A 446 -3.03 -6.28 -1.55
CA THR A 446 -2.40 -7.58 -1.24
C THR A 446 -2.10 -7.81 0.24
N ALA A 447 -2.08 -9.08 0.65
CA ALA A 447 -1.77 -9.53 2.01
C ALA A 447 -1.06 -10.90 1.97
N LEU A 448 -0.39 -11.30 3.06
CA LEU A 448 0.31 -12.59 3.14
C LEU A 448 -0.42 -13.58 4.03
N GLY A 449 -0.39 -14.87 3.66
CA GLY A 449 -0.88 -15.97 4.48
C GLY A 449 0.17 -16.55 5.43
N VAL A 450 -0.26 -16.95 6.63
CA VAL A 450 0.57 -17.60 7.67
C VAL A 450 -0.04 -18.94 8.09
N GLN A 451 0.78 -19.97 8.34
CA GLN A 451 0.31 -21.26 8.87
C GLN A 451 0.12 -21.20 10.40
N ALA A 452 -0.68 -20.25 10.88
CA ALA A 452 -0.86 -20.00 12.31
C ALA A 452 -1.60 -21.13 13.04
N ASN A 453 -2.38 -21.93 12.31
CA ASN A 453 -2.93 -23.21 12.76
C ASN A 453 -1.85 -24.27 13.07
N GLU A 454 -0.68 -24.18 12.46
CA GLU A 454 0.51 -25.00 12.76
C GLU A 454 1.42 -24.37 13.83
N GLY A 455 1.08 -23.16 14.30
CA GLY A 455 1.80 -22.41 15.32
C GLY A 455 2.82 -21.39 14.76
N GLU A 456 2.79 -21.10 13.46
CA GLU A 456 3.62 -20.05 12.87
C GLU A 456 3.10 -18.64 13.20
N CYS A 457 4.03 -17.70 13.46
CA CYS A 457 3.70 -16.31 13.80
C CYS A 457 3.95 -15.33 12.64
N THR A 458 4.89 -15.65 11.76
CA THR A 458 5.35 -14.77 10.67
C THR A 458 5.27 -15.52 9.34
N PRO A 459 5.00 -14.84 8.23
CA PRO A 459 5.00 -15.48 6.91
C PRO A 459 6.40 -15.97 6.55
N GLY A 460 6.48 -17.09 5.82
CA GLY A 460 7.73 -17.54 5.21
C GLY A 460 8.13 -16.70 3.99
N PRO A 461 9.37 -16.79 3.48
CA PRO A 461 9.82 -16.05 2.29
C PRO A 461 9.02 -16.33 1.00
N ALA A 462 8.41 -17.51 0.92
CA ALA A 462 7.49 -17.92 -0.14
C ALA A 462 6.05 -18.06 0.38
N ALA A 463 5.64 -17.21 1.33
CA ALA A 463 4.27 -17.18 1.83
C ALA A 463 3.27 -16.84 0.72
N THR A 464 2.07 -17.42 0.84
CA THR A 464 1.00 -17.22 -0.12
C THR A 464 0.61 -15.75 -0.20
N GLN A 465 0.73 -15.15 -1.39
CA GLN A 465 0.27 -13.79 -1.66
C GLN A 465 -1.20 -13.81 -2.05
N TYR A 466 -2.05 -13.22 -1.20
CA TYR A 466 -3.46 -13.03 -1.47
C TYR A 466 -3.71 -11.66 -2.09
N GLU A 467 -4.56 -11.62 -3.12
CA GLU A 467 -5.18 -10.41 -3.63
C GLU A 467 -6.59 -10.24 -3.05
N ILE A 468 -6.95 -8.99 -2.79
CA ILE A 468 -8.27 -8.54 -2.35
C ILE A 468 -8.67 -7.39 -3.29
N HIS A 469 -9.61 -7.64 -4.19
CA HIS A 469 -10.05 -6.66 -5.20
C HIS A 469 -11.58 -6.69 -5.35
N PRO A 470 -12.22 -5.71 -6.03
CA PRO A 470 -13.68 -5.51 -5.93
C PRO A 470 -14.52 -6.71 -6.37
N TYR A 471 -13.99 -7.53 -7.28
CA TYR A 471 -14.70 -8.73 -7.73
C TYR A 471 -14.28 -9.99 -6.98
N GLU A 472 -12.98 -10.17 -6.71
CA GLU A 472 -12.47 -11.46 -6.24
C GLU A 472 -11.37 -11.34 -5.16
N PHE A 473 -11.27 -12.41 -4.37
CA PHE A 473 -10.32 -12.61 -3.28
C PHE A 473 -9.66 -13.97 -3.49
N GLY A 474 -8.34 -14.05 -3.46
CA GLY A 474 -7.66 -15.32 -3.69
C GLY A 474 -6.18 -15.17 -4.00
N SER A 475 -5.59 -16.20 -4.60
CA SER A 475 -4.16 -16.22 -4.90
C SER A 475 -3.88 -17.00 -6.18
N TRP A 476 -2.84 -16.55 -6.90
CA TRP A 476 -2.26 -17.26 -8.03
C TRP A 476 -1.34 -18.41 -7.60
N ASP A 477 -0.84 -18.36 -6.36
CA ASP A 477 0.24 -19.21 -5.87
C ASP A 477 -0.18 -20.69 -5.86
N ASP A 478 0.77 -21.56 -6.20
CA ASP A 478 0.56 -23.01 -6.22
C ASP A 478 0.09 -23.52 -4.85
N GLY A 479 -0.98 -24.32 -4.86
CA GLY A 479 -1.63 -24.82 -3.65
C GLY A 479 -2.69 -23.89 -3.05
N VAL A 480 -2.90 -22.68 -3.58
CA VAL A 480 -4.21 -22.00 -3.52
C VAL A 480 -4.83 -21.98 -4.91
N ALA A 481 -4.15 -21.34 -5.87
CA ALA A 481 -4.49 -21.33 -7.30
C ALA A 481 -5.99 -21.14 -7.60
N ALA A 482 -6.67 -20.29 -6.83
CA ALA A 482 -8.11 -20.10 -6.87
C ALA A 482 -8.52 -18.72 -6.35
N PHE A 483 -9.70 -18.27 -6.80
CA PHE A 483 -10.31 -16.98 -6.46
C PHE A 483 -11.78 -17.18 -6.09
N ALA A 484 -12.23 -16.49 -5.06
CA ALA A 484 -13.60 -16.45 -4.56
C ALA A 484 -14.22 -15.05 -4.76
N GLN A 485 -15.53 -14.93 -4.90
CA GLN A 485 -16.19 -13.62 -5.06
C GLN A 485 -16.09 -12.77 -3.76
N THR A 486 -15.50 -11.56 -3.85
CA THR A 486 -15.20 -10.68 -2.69
C THR A 486 -16.42 -10.37 -1.84
N GLU A 487 -17.54 -10.05 -2.48
CA GLU A 487 -18.85 -9.78 -1.84
C GLU A 487 -19.30 -10.91 -0.88
N TYR A 488 -18.79 -12.14 -1.06
CA TYR A 488 -19.23 -13.33 -0.33
C TYR A 488 -18.17 -14.01 0.54
N ILE A 489 -17.00 -13.41 0.75
CA ILE A 489 -15.86 -14.06 1.45
C ILE A 489 -16.09 -14.39 2.93
N GLY A 490 -17.14 -13.84 3.55
CA GLY A 490 -17.56 -14.26 4.89
C GLY A 490 -18.31 -15.61 4.93
N SER A 491 -18.56 -16.23 3.78
CA SER A 491 -19.38 -17.44 3.67
C SER A 491 -18.58 -18.69 4.03
N SER A 492 -19.13 -19.56 4.87
CA SER A 492 -18.61 -20.92 5.03
C SER A 492 -18.86 -21.71 3.74
N LEU A 493 -17.78 -22.00 3.00
CA LEU A 493 -17.81 -22.80 1.77
C LEU A 493 -17.20 -24.18 2.03
N SER A 494 -17.56 -25.15 1.18
CA SER A 494 -16.89 -26.45 1.10
C SER A 494 -16.92 -26.93 -0.35
N GLY A 495 -15.75 -27.22 -0.91
CA GLY A 495 -15.61 -27.55 -2.33
C GLY A 495 -16.06 -26.42 -3.27
N GLY A 496 -15.92 -25.15 -2.85
CA GLY A 496 -16.35 -23.97 -3.60
C GLY A 496 -17.88 -23.73 -3.65
N SER A 497 -18.66 -24.46 -2.84
CA SER A 497 -20.11 -24.31 -2.69
C SER A 497 -20.48 -23.90 -1.25
N PRO A 498 -21.57 -23.14 -1.02
CA PRO A 498 -21.94 -22.72 0.33
C PRO A 498 -22.38 -23.93 1.18
N ALA A 499 -21.90 -23.99 2.43
CA ALA A 499 -22.22 -25.07 3.36
C ALA A 499 -23.73 -25.19 3.67
N ILE A 500 -24.45 -24.07 3.59
CA ILE A 500 -25.91 -24.01 3.62
C ILE A 500 -26.41 -23.61 2.22
N PRO A 501 -27.11 -24.48 1.47
CA PRO A 501 -27.53 -24.19 0.11
C PRO A 501 -28.34 -22.88 -0.02
N GLY A 502 -27.82 -21.97 -0.85
CA GLY A 502 -28.46 -20.68 -1.15
C GLY A 502 -28.23 -19.57 -0.11
N VAL A 503 -27.54 -19.84 0.99
CA VAL A 503 -27.21 -18.86 2.03
C VAL A 503 -25.73 -18.52 1.98
N CYS A 504 -25.44 -17.24 1.71
CA CYS A 504 -24.11 -16.66 1.69
C CYS A 504 -24.04 -15.50 2.70
N ILE A 505 -22.85 -14.97 2.95
CA ILE A 505 -22.59 -13.88 3.90
C ILE A 505 -21.99 -12.69 3.15
N ARG A 506 -22.52 -11.49 3.37
CA ARG A 506 -22.01 -10.21 2.84
C ARG A 506 -21.46 -9.31 3.93
N ASN A 507 -20.77 -8.23 3.55
CA ASN A 507 -20.17 -7.21 4.40
C ASN A 507 -18.96 -7.69 5.23
N TYR A 508 -18.41 -8.87 4.91
CA TYR A 508 -17.17 -9.34 5.56
C TYR A 508 -15.94 -8.62 5.01
N ASP A 509 -16.01 -8.25 3.73
CA ASP A 509 -15.06 -7.45 2.96
C ASP A 509 -15.15 -5.94 3.28
N ASN A 510 -15.44 -5.57 4.53
CA ASN A 510 -15.43 -4.17 4.95
C ASN A 510 -14.09 -3.50 4.59
N ALA A 511 -14.13 -2.35 3.92
CA ALA A 511 -12.94 -1.70 3.38
C ALA A 511 -11.90 -1.36 4.47
N GLY A 512 -12.36 -0.97 5.66
CA GLY A 512 -11.52 -0.77 6.83
C GLY A 512 -10.85 -2.05 7.34
N TYR A 513 -11.55 -3.17 7.34
CA TYR A 513 -10.99 -4.48 7.71
C TYR A 513 -9.94 -4.95 6.69
N VAL A 514 -10.16 -4.69 5.40
CA VAL A 514 -9.20 -4.96 4.33
C VAL A 514 -7.95 -4.07 4.47
N ALA A 515 -8.12 -2.77 4.76
CA ALA A 515 -7.00 -1.86 5.07
C ALA A 515 -6.22 -2.28 6.33
N GLY A 516 -6.90 -2.80 7.35
CA GLY A 516 -6.26 -3.36 8.54
C GLY A 516 -5.53 -4.68 8.26
N THR A 517 -6.07 -5.52 7.37
CA THR A 517 -5.50 -6.81 6.97
C THR A 517 -4.18 -6.63 6.23
N THR A 518 -4.16 -5.78 5.20
CA THR A 518 -2.96 -5.52 4.38
C THR A 518 -1.82 -4.85 5.17
N SER A 519 -2.09 -4.31 6.36
CA SER A 519 -1.10 -3.69 7.26
C SER A 519 -1.06 -4.31 8.67
N ASN A 520 -1.48 -5.57 8.82
CA ASN A 520 -1.51 -6.23 10.12
C ASN A 520 -0.13 -6.74 10.52
N LEU A 521 0.51 -6.06 11.48
CA LEU A 521 1.78 -6.45 12.10
C LEU A 521 1.61 -6.99 13.54
N PHE A 522 0.39 -7.28 14.01
CA PHE A 522 0.18 -7.75 15.39
C PHE A 522 0.69 -9.18 15.60
N ASN A 523 0.84 -9.95 14.51
CA ASN A 523 1.41 -11.28 14.45
C ASN A 523 2.87 -11.34 14.94
N GLU A 524 3.65 -10.26 14.79
CA GLU A 524 5.01 -10.12 15.35
C GLU A 524 5.07 -10.37 16.87
N ALA A 525 3.97 -10.11 17.61
CA ALA A 525 3.91 -10.36 19.04
C ALA A 525 4.03 -11.86 19.39
N CYS A 526 3.67 -12.76 18.47
CA CYS A 526 3.80 -14.22 18.56
C CYS A 526 3.19 -14.87 19.84
N ALA A 527 2.31 -14.14 20.52
CA ALA A 527 1.63 -14.50 21.76
C ALA A 527 0.38 -13.62 21.93
N PRO A 528 -0.62 -14.00 22.76
CA PRO A 528 -1.74 -13.13 23.09
C PRO A 528 -1.23 -11.80 23.67
N VAL A 529 -1.67 -10.68 23.11
CA VAL A 529 -1.27 -9.35 23.58
C VAL A 529 -2.03 -9.01 24.87
N PRO A 530 -1.35 -8.66 25.99
CA PRO A 530 -2.03 -8.36 27.23
C PRO A 530 -2.89 -7.07 27.13
N PRO A 531 -4.18 -7.11 27.53
CA PRO A 531 -5.04 -5.93 27.47
C PRO A 531 -4.56 -4.84 28.45
N THR A 532 -4.38 -3.62 27.96
CA THR A 532 -4.10 -2.43 28.81
C THR A 532 -4.63 -1.17 28.15
N ASN A 533 -5.41 -0.37 28.87
CA ASN A 533 -6.12 0.81 28.36
C ASN A 533 -5.62 2.14 28.97
N THR A 534 -4.30 2.35 29.01
CA THR A 534 -3.69 3.62 29.46
C THR A 534 -3.14 4.42 28.28
N SER A 535 -2.96 5.73 28.44
CA SER A 535 -2.37 6.62 27.43
C SER A 535 -0.97 6.19 26.97
N ASP A 536 -0.24 5.51 27.85
CA ASP A 536 1.16 5.14 27.68
C ASP A 536 1.31 3.68 27.20
N SER A 537 0.19 2.98 26.97
CA SER A 537 0.15 1.63 26.40
C SER A 537 0.51 1.67 24.92
N SER A 538 0.98 0.54 24.35
CA SER A 538 1.06 0.42 22.89
C SER A 538 -0.34 0.36 22.26
N LEU A 539 -0.45 0.69 20.97
CA LEU A 539 -1.72 0.56 20.24
C LEU A 539 -2.30 -0.86 20.37
N ALA A 540 -1.48 -1.90 20.16
CA ALA A 540 -1.90 -3.29 20.28
C ALA A 540 -2.50 -3.63 21.65
N GLN A 541 -1.96 -3.10 22.76
CA GLN A 541 -2.49 -3.31 24.10
C GLN A 541 -3.85 -2.63 24.32
N VAL A 542 -4.06 -1.43 23.75
CA VAL A 542 -5.36 -0.73 23.81
C VAL A 542 -6.40 -1.43 22.96
N LEU A 543 -6.04 -1.88 21.75
CA LEU A 543 -6.91 -2.71 20.91
C LEU A 543 -7.29 -4.02 21.63
N SER A 544 -6.32 -4.66 22.30
CA SER A 544 -6.56 -5.83 23.13
C SER A 544 -7.53 -5.54 24.27
N ALA A 545 -7.44 -4.38 24.91
CA ALA A 545 -8.39 -3.98 25.96
C ALA A 545 -9.80 -3.64 25.44
N ILE A 546 -9.94 -3.26 24.16
CA ILE A 546 -11.26 -3.16 23.52
C ILE A 546 -11.79 -4.57 23.23
N LEU A 547 -10.97 -5.45 22.66
CA LEU A 547 -11.33 -6.82 22.31
C LEU A 547 -11.72 -7.68 23.53
N ASP A 548 -11.00 -7.53 24.65
CA ASP A 548 -11.26 -8.20 25.93
C ASP A 548 -12.66 -7.91 26.52
N THR A 549 -13.32 -6.83 26.08
CA THR A 549 -14.73 -6.56 26.43
C THR A 549 -15.73 -7.48 25.74
N VAL A 550 -15.30 -8.20 24.70
CA VAL A 550 -16.13 -9.06 23.83
C VAL A 550 -15.77 -10.53 24.00
N HIS A 551 -14.48 -10.87 24.05
CA HIS A 551 -13.98 -12.20 24.42
C HIS A 551 -12.52 -12.13 24.93
N GLU A 552 -12.08 -13.16 25.65
CA GLU A 552 -10.68 -13.32 26.07
C GLU A 552 -9.73 -13.26 24.86
N VAL A 553 -8.66 -12.48 24.95
CA VAL A 553 -7.68 -12.30 23.87
C VAL A 553 -6.76 -13.51 23.76
N THR A 554 -6.59 -14.01 22.54
CA THR A 554 -5.84 -15.24 22.21
C THR A 554 -4.80 -15.00 21.12
N PHE A 555 -3.97 -16.02 20.82
CA PHE A 555 -2.98 -15.96 19.74
C PHE A 555 -3.61 -15.75 18.36
N ARG A 556 -4.82 -16.28 18.13
CA ARG A 556 -5.58 -16.09 16.87
C ARG A 556 -5.80 -14.61 16.57
N ASP A 557 -5.95 -13.79 17.60
CA ASP A 557 -6.43 -12.42 17.45
C ASP A 557 -5.36 -11.45 16.96
N ASN A 558 -4.12 -11.93 16.85
CA ASN A 558 -3.01 -11.23 16.18
C ASN A 558 -3.10 -11.28 14.63
N PHE A 559 -4.02 -12.05 14.07
CA PHE A 559 -4.17 -12.26 12.62
C PHE A 559 -5.46 -11.63 12.10
N ALA A 560 -5.50 -11.25 10.83
CA ALA A 560 -6.76 -11.05 10.12
C ALA A 560 -7.30 -12.43 9.75
N ILE A 561 -8.55 -12.72 10.10
CA ILE A 561 -9.15 -14.04 9.93
C ILE A 561 -10.22 -13.96 8.86
N TYR A 562 -10.15 -14.85 7.88
CA TYR A 562 -11.16 -14.99 6.82
C TYR A 562 -11.67 -16.43 6.80
N PRO A 563 -13.00 -16.67 6.84
CA PRO A 563 -13.55 -18.00 6.58
C PRO A 563 -13.02 -18.51 5.24
N ASN A 564 -12.39 -19.68 5.22
CA ASN A 564 -11.65 -20.13 4.04
C ASN A 564 -12.60 -20.52 2.89
N PRO A 565 -12.66 -19.76 1.77
CA PRO A 565 -13.53 -20.12 0.66
C PRO A 565 -13.02 -21.36 -0.10
N PHE A 566 -11.77 -21.75 0.13
CA PHE A 566 -11.07 -22.86 -0.51
C PHE A 566 -11.10 -24.16 0.33
N TYR A 567 -11.83 -24.18 1.45
CA TYR A 567 -12.00 -25.39 2.26
C TYR A 567 -12.58 -26.54 1.43
N ASN A 568 -11.97 -27.73 1.53
CA ASN A 568 -12.19 -28.90 0.68
C ASN A 568 -12.14 -28.64 -0.85
N TYR A 569 -11.57 -27.52 -1.31
CA TYR A 569 -11.41 -27.25 -2.74
C TYR A 569 -10.15 -27.96 -3.27
N ALA A 570 -10.33 -28.95 -4.14
CA ALA A 570 -9.28 -29.92 -4.48
C ALA A 570 -8.02 -29.35 -5.15
N GLN A 571 -8.07 -28.12 -5.69
CA GLN A 571 -6.92 -27.44 -6.28
C GLN A 571 -6.08 -26.66 -5.25
N SER A 572 -6.68 -26.30 -4.11
CA SER A 572 -6.06 -25.45 -3.09
C SER A 572 -5.39 -26.28 -2.00
N SER A 573 -4.45 -27.15 -2.40
CA SER A 573 -3.91 -28.21 -1.55
C SER A 573 -3.27 -27.79 -0.23
N ILE A 574 -2.74 -26.57 -0.09
CA ILE A 574 -2.11 -26.12 1.17
C ILE A 574 -3.11 -25.53 2.17
N VAL A 575 -4.30 -25.11 1.71
CA VAL A 575 -5.35 -24.53 2.56
C VAL A 575 -6.63 -25.37 2.63
N ALA A 576 -6.81 -26.39 1.78
CA ALA A 576 -8.06 -27.14 1.68
C ALA A 576 -8.49 -27.86 2.97
N SER A 577 -7.59 -28.08 3.92
CA SER A 577 -7.88 -28.65 5.25
C SER A 577 -8.19 -27.61 6.33
N GLN A 578 -8.08 -26.32 6.03
CA GLN A 578 -8.21 -25.21 6.98
C GLN A 578 -9.60 -24.57 6.88
N GLU A 579 -10.29 -24.36 8.00
CA GLU A 579 -11.61 -23.71 8.01
C GLU A 579 -11.50 -22.17 7.95
N ASP A 580 -10.39 -21.61 8.43
CA ASP A 580 -10.04 -20.19 8.42
C ASP A 580 -8.70 -20.00 7.69
N LEU A 581 -8.52 -18.82 7.07
CA LEU A 581 -7.23 -18.29 6.59
C LEU A 581 -6.74 -17.22 7.58
N TYR A 582 -5.43 -17.21 7.81
CA TYR A 582 -4.75 -16.26 8.71
C TYR A 582 -3.89 -15.32 7.86
N LEU A 583 -4.28 -14.05 7.79
CA LEU A 583 -3.62 -13.04 6.96
C LEU A 583 -2.92 -11.95 7.79
N VAL A 584 -1.84 -11.44 7.23
CA VAL A 584 -0.95 -10.41 7.81
C VAL A 584 -0.50 -9.40 6.75
N ASP A 585 0.31 -8.41 7.15
CA ASP A 585 0.82 -7.35 6.27
C ASP A 585 1.47 -7.92 5.00
N GLY A 586 1.16 -7.33 3.84
CA GLY A 586 1.65 -7.79 2.54
C GLY A 586 3.18 -7.73 2.38
N GLY A 587 3.89 -6.93 3.18
CA GLY A 587 5.32 -6.68 3.06
C GLY A 587 6.22 -7.60 3.89
N GLU A 588 5.68 -8.39 4.82
CA GLU A 588 6.50 -9.18 5.78
C GLU A 588 7.38 -10.27 5.16
N ALA A 589 7.14 -10.67 3.90
CA ALA A 589 7.98 -11.62 3.16
C ALA A 589 9.11 -10.96 2.34
N LEU A 590 9.53 -9.74 2.71
CA LEU A 590 10.55 -8.94 2.02
C LEU A 590 10.21 -8.74 0.52
N GLN A 591 8.92 -8.54 0.25
CA GLN A 591 8.32 -8.31 -1.07
C GLN A 591 7.35 -7.12 -0.99
N ASN A 592 7.81 -6.02 -0.39
CA ASN A 592 7.00 -4.85 -0.04
C ASN A 592 6.43 -4.07 -1.26
N ASN A 593 6.84 -4.40 -2.49
CA ASN A 593 6.22 -3.91 -3.73
C ASN A 593 5.22 -4.95 -4.28
N PRO A 594 3.92 -4.63 -4.48
CA PRO A 594 2.95 -5.59 -5.02
C PRO A 594 3.09 -5.80 -6.54
N ILE A 595 4.25 -6.28 -6.98
CA ILE A 595 4.58 -6.62 -8.37
C ILE A 595 4.00 -8.00 -8.76
N TRP A 596 3.93 -8.92 -7.80
CA TRP A 596 3.49 -10.31 -7.98
C TRP A 596 2.16 -10.46 -8.74
N PRO A 597 1.07 -9.72 -8.40
CA PRO A 597 -0.18 -9.69 -9.17
C PRO A 597 -0.04 -9.53 -10.68
N PHE A 598 0.98 -8.78 -11.12
CA PHE A 598 1.15 -8.38 -12.50
C PHE A 598 1.93 -9.40 -13.32
N LEU A 599 2.68 -10.30 -12.69
CA LEU A 599 3.38 -11.40 -13.37
C LEU A 599 2.36 -12.38 -13.98
N HIS A 600 1.23 -12.61 -13.30
CA HIS A 600 0.12 -13.46 -13.75
C HIS A 600 -0.85 -12.79 -14.74
N ARG A 601 -0.71 -11.48 -15.00
CA ARG A 601 -1.57 -10.71 -15.92
C ARG A 601 -0.85 -10.42 -17.24
N PRO A 602 -0.91 -11.32 -18.25
CA PRO A 602 -0.08 -11.24 -19.47
C PRO A 602 -0.32 -10.02 -20.34
N LEU A 603 -1.42 -9.30 -20.15
CA LEU A 603 -1.77 -8.09 -20.89
C LEU A 603 -1.13 -6.81 -20.33
N VAL A 604 -0.46 -6.85 -19.16
CA VAL A 604 0.17 -5.65 -18.56
C VAL A 604 1.58 -5.49 -19.12
N ASP A 605 1.80 -4.46 -19.93
CA ASP A 605 3.07 -4.23 -20.63
C ASP A 605 4.09 -3.45 -19.77
N VAL A 606 3.58 -2.55 -18.93
CA VAL A 606 4.38 -1.63 -18.11
C VAL A 606 3.84 -1.58 -16.68
N LEU A 607 4.72 -1.64 -15.70
CA LEU A 607 4.40 -1.45 -14.29
C LEU A 607 5.24 -0.32 -13.71
N ILE A 608 4.59 0.75 -13.26
CA ILE A 608 5.24 1.81 -12.49
C ILE A 608 5.27 1.36 -11.03
N VAL A 609 6.45 1.29 -10.42
CA VAL A 609 6.65 0.84 -9.04
C VAL A 609 7.11 2.02 -8.21
N ASN A 610 6.21 2.59 -7.38
CA ASN A 610 6.60 3.53 -6.34
C ASN A 610 7.01 2.77 -5.08
N ASP A 611 8.31 2.83 -4.78
CA ASP A 611 8.91 2.14 -3.65
C ASP A 611 9.14 3.11 -2.48
N ASN A 612 8.49 2.85 -1.35
CA ASN A 612 8.59 3.60 -0.10
C ASN A 612 9.11 2.72 1.06
N SER A 613 9.82 1.64 0.75
CA SER A 613 10.36 0.67 1.71
C SER A 613 11.43 1.29 2.64
N ALA A 614 11.67 0.67 3.79
CA ALA A 614 12.48 1.22 4.88
C ALA A 614 13.83 0.49 5.05
N ASP A 615 14.45 0.13 3.94
CA ASP A 615 15.55 -0.85 3.88
C ASP A 615 16.89 -0.30 4.42
N THR A 616 17.00 1.02 4.51
CA THR A 616 18.16 1.73 5.07
C THR A 616 17.86 2.29 6.46
N SER A 617 18.90 2.61 7.24
CA SER A 617 18.74 3.26 8.56
C SER A 617 18.08 4.65 8.52
N ALA A 618 17.88 5.21 7.32
CA ALA A 618 17.15 6.45 7.07
C ALA A 618 15.72 6.22 6.53
N ASN A 619 15.24 4.97 6.50
CA ASN A 619 13.93 4.53 5.98
C ASN A 619 13.69 4.87 4.49
N TYR A 620 14.73 4.76 3.67
CA TYR A 620 14.64 4.78 2.20
C TYR A 620 14.92 3.38 1.60
N PRO A 621 14.39 3.07 0.40
CA PRO A 621 14.62 1.79 -0.27
C PRO A 621 16.08 1.57 -0.66
N ASN A 622 16.51 0.31 -0.79
CA ASN A 622 17.82 -0.08 -1.34
C ASN A 622 17.72 -1.10 -2.49
N GLY A 623 16.50 -1.52 -2.87
CA GLY A 623 16.22 -2.50 -3.90
C GLY A 623 16.07 -3.94 -3.42
N SER A 624 16.14 -4.23 -2.11
CA SER A 624 16.00 -5.58 -1.56
C SER A 624 14.64 -6.21 -1.85
N GLU A 625 13.57 -5.43 -1.81
CA GLU A 625 12.18 -5.86 -1.97
C GLU A 625 11.89 -6.34 -3.41
N ILE A 626 12.23 -5.51 -4.40
CA ILE A 626 12.11 -5.84 -5.82
C ILE A 626 13.08 -6.95 -6.24
N TYR A 627 14.29 -7.02 -5.64
CA TYR A 627 15.22 -8.12 -5.88
C TYR A 627 14.71 -9.46 -5.34
N THR A 628 14.16 -9.49 -4.13
CA THR A 628 13.56 -10.70 -3.54
C THR A 628 12.37 -11.18 -4.36
N THR A 629 11.52 -10.25 -4.82
CA THR A 629 10.44 -10.57 -5.77
C THR A 629 10.98 -11.22 -7.05
N TYR A 630 12.10 -10.74 -7.58
CA TYR A 630 12.76 -11.33 -8.76
C TYR A 630 13.33 -12.73 -8.48
N GLN A 631 13.93 -12.96 -7.31
CA GLN A 631 14.38 -14.29 -6.91
C GLN A 631 13.21 -15.27 -6.85
N ARG A 632 12.13 -14.91 -6.14
CA ARG A 632 10.93 -15.74 -6.03
C ARG A 632 10.29 -16.03 -7.40
N ALA A 633 10.16 -15.01 -8.25
CA ALA A 633 9.65 -15.16 -9.61
C ALA A 633 10.51 -16.10 -10.46
N THR A 634 11.84 -16.09 -10.25
CA THR A 634 12.77 -17.01 -10.91
C THR A 634 12.60 -18.45 -10.41
N ASP A 635 12.49 -18.65 -9.09
CA ASP A 635 12.32 -19.95 -8.46
C ASP A 635 10.97 -20.62 -8.83
N GLU A 636 9.90 -19.83 -8.96
CA GLU A 636 8.58 -20.28 -9.44
C GLU A 636 8.46 -20.32 -10.98
N GLY A 637 9.50 -19.92 -11.73
CA GLY A 637 9.54 -19.99 -13.19
C GLY A 637 8.65 -18.96 -13.91
N LEU A 638 8.29 -17.86 -13.26
CA LEU A 638 7.50 -16.75 -13.81
C LEU A 638 8.33 -15.92 -14.82
N THR A 639 8.31 -16.32 -16.08
CA THR A 639 9.16 -15.76 -17.17
C THR A 639 8.90 -14.29 -17.53
N ARG A 640 7.99 -13.60 -16.84
CA ARG A 640 7.62 -12.20 -17.15
C ARG A 640 8.32 -11.17 -16.26
N MET A 641 8.99 -11.59 -15.18
CA MET A 641 9.75 -10.69 -14.32
C MET A 641 11.07 -10.30 -15.00
N PRO A 642 11.41 -9.00 -15.13
CA PRO A 642 12.70 -8.59 -15.66
C PRO A 642 13.84 -8.90 -14.68
N VAL A 643 15.07 -8.97 -15.20
CA VAL A 643 16.28 -9.15 -14.37
C VAL A 643 16.48 -7.93 -13.46
N ILE A 644 16.56 -8.17 -12.16
CA ILE A 644 16.87 -7.18 -11.12
C ILE A 644 18.28 -7.47 -10.56
N PRO A 645 19.16 -6.46 -10.41
CA PRO A 645 20.48 -6.65 -9.80
C PRO A 645 20.38 -6.98 -8.31
N ASP A 646 21.40 -7.65 -7.77
CA ASP A 646 21.57 -7.74 -6.32
C ASP A 646 21.73 -6.35 -5.68
N VAL A 647 21.43 -6.24 -4.39
CA VAL A 647 21.47 -4.95 -3.64
C VAL A 647 22.84 -4.26 -3.74
N THR A 648 23.94 -5.00 -3.83
CA THR A 648 25.28 -4.40 -3.96
C THR A 648 25.43 -3.68 -5.30
N THR A 649 24.96 -4.31 -6.37
CA THR A 649 24.95 -3.77 -7.74
C THR A 649 23.88 -2.69 -7.91
N PHE A 650 22.74 -2.80 -7.22
CA PHE A 650 21.65 -1.83 -7.20
C PHE A 650 22.15 -0.48 -6.65
N LEU A 651 22.77 -0.50 -5.47
CA LEU A 651 23.37 0.67 -4.82
C LEU A 651 24.59 1.21 -5.58
N ALA A 652 25.47 0.34 -6.09
CA ALA A 652 26.66 0.78 -6.83
C ALA A 652 26.33 1.54 -8.13
N ASN A 653 25.16 1.29 -8.72
CA ASN A 653 24.66 1.98 -9.90
C ASN A 653 23.66 3.13 -9.57
N GLY A 654 23.45 3.42 -8.29
CA GLY A 654 22.55 4.47 -7.80
C GLY A 654 21.09 4.28 -8.19
N LEU A 655 20.62 3.03 -8.35
CA LEU A 655 19.25 2.75 -8.79
C LEU A 655 18.19 3.04 -7.70
N ASP A 656 18.65 3.23 -6.46
CA ASP A 656 17.91 3.64 -5.26
C ASP A 656 17.66 5.15 -5.18
N THR A 657 18.38 5.96 -5.97
CA THR A 657 18.36 7.44 -5.91
C THR A 657 17.92 8.10 -7.24
N ARG A 658 17.31 7.33 -8.14
CA ARG A 658 16.79 7.82 -9.42
C ARG A 658 15.74 6.88 -10.01
N PRO A 659 14.85 7.38 -10.90
CA PRO A 659 14.03 6.52 -11.73
C PRO A 659 14.89 5.51 -12.52
N THR A 660 14.43 4.26 -12.63
CA THR A 660 15.13 3.20 -13.37
C THR A 660 14.13 2.35 -14.17
N PHE A 661 14.48 1.99 -15.41
CA PHE A 661 13.68 1.13 -16.28
C PHE A 661 14.28 -0.27 -16.38
N PHE A 662 13.61 -1.28 -15.81
CA PHE A 662 14.03 -2.68 -15.91
C PHE A 662 13.29 -3.40 -17.05
N GLY A 663 13.94 -4.40 -17.65
CA GLY A 663 13.36 -5.18 -18.75
C GLY A 663 13.29 -4.45 -20.09
N CYS A 664 13.92 -3.27 -20.21
CA CYS A 664 13.88 -2.39 -21.38
C CYS A 664 14.02 -3.12 -22.74
N ASN A 665 14.99 -4.02 -22.83
CA ASN A 665 15.46 -4.59 -24.09
C ASN A 665 14.99 -6.04 -24.34
N ASP A 666 14.15 -6.59 -23.45
CA ASP A 666 13.57 -7.95 -23.58
C ASP A 666 12.05 -7.87 -23.81
N PRO A 667 11.52 -8.32 -24.96
CA PRO A 667 10.10 -8.25 -25.29
C PRO A 667 9.23 -9.27 -24.53
N ASN A 668 9.81 -10.21 -23.79
CA ASN A 668 9.07 -11.28 -23.10
C ASN A 668 8.72 -10.93 -21.63
N VAL A 669 9.41 -9.94 -21.06
CA VAL A 669 9.22 -9.47 -19.68
C VAL A 669 8.41 -8.17 -19.65
N ILE A 670 7.73 -7.92 -18.52
CA ILE A 670 7.12 -6.62 -18.25
C ILE A 670 8.21 -5.54 -18.14
N THR A 671 7.93 -4.32 -18.61
CA THR A 671 8.81 -3.17 -18.33
C THR A 671 8.47 -2.62 -16.95
N ILE A 672 9.43 -2.60 -16.02
CA ILE A 672 9.23 -1.94 -14.72
C ILE A 672 9.83 -0.54 -14.78
N VAL A 673 9.03 0.48 -14.47
CA VAL A 673 9.46 1.85 -14.21
C VAL A 673 9.53 2.04 -12.70
N TYR A 674 10.72 1.86 -12.12
CA TYR A 674 10.96 1.96 -10.69
C TYR A 674 11.18 3.42 -10.27
N LEU A 675 10.44 3.86 -9.25
CA LEU A 675 10.44 5.22 -8.68
C LEU A 675 10.67 5.14 -7.16
N PRO A 676 11.93 5.17 -6.70
CA PRO A 676 12.24 5.08 -5.28
C PRO A 676 11.87 6.37 -4.54
N ASN A 677 11.41 6.21 -3.30
CA ASN A 677 11.27 7.28 -2.34
C ASN A 677 12.66 7.81 -1.94
N GLN A 678 12.79 9.13 -1.95
CA GLN A 678 14.01 9.84 -1.63
C GLN A 678 13.69 11.27 -1.17
N GLU A 679 14.63 11.90 -0.50
CA GLU A 679 14.52 13.32 -0.11
C GLU A 679 14.72 14.23 -1.33
N CYS A 680 13.62 14.81 -1.83
CA CYS A 680 13.64 15.84 -2.87
C CYS A 680 13.41 17.24 -2.28
N THR A 681 12.38 17.38 -1.44
CA THR A 681 11.98 18.64 -0.78
C THR A 681 11.66 18.47 0.70
N TYR A 682 11.48 17.24 1.18
CA TYR A 682 11.23 16.91 2.59
C TYR A 682 11.85 15.54 2.91
N PRO A 683 12.40 15.32 4.13
CA PRO A 683 12.93 14.02 4.55
C PRO A 683 11.80 12.99 4.71
N SER A 684 11.36 12.40 3.60
CA SER A 684 10.27 11.43 3.53
C SER A 684 10.63 10.07 4.12
N GLY A 685 11.88 9.84 4.52
CA GLY A 685 12.37 8.69 5.29
C GLY A 685 11.85 8.62 6.74
N GLN A 686 10.54 8.83 6.93
CA GLN A 686 9.87 8.78 8.24
C GLN A 686 9.68 7.33 8.71
N SER A 687 9.67 7.11 10.03
CA SER A 687 9.44 5.78 10.61
C SER A 687 8.07 5.21 10.20
N THR A 688 8.01 3.92 9.88
CA THR A 688 6.75 3.19 9.62
C THR A 688 5.79 3.26 10.82
N PHE A 689 6.33 3.38 12.05
CA PHE A 689 5.56 3.53 13.29
C PHE A 689 5.26 4.99 13.68
N LYS A 690 5.54 5.98 12.80
CA LYS A 690 5.04 7.34 12.99
C LYS A 690 3.56 7.36 12.61
N LEU A 691 2.69 7.38 13.62
CA LEU A 691 1.23 7.29 13.46
C LEU A 691 0.50 8.64 13.58
N GLN A 692 1.24 9.76 13.67
CA GLN A 692 0.68 11.11 13.75
C GLN A 692 1.56 12.06 12.94
N TYR A 693 0.94 12.93 12.14
CA TYR A 693 1.57 13.94 11.29
C TYR A 693 0.83 15.25 11.46
N THR A 694 1.52 16.39 11.52
CA THR A 694 0.82 17.69 11.42
C THR A 694 0.29 17.92 10.01
N ALA A 695 -0.58 18.92 9.82
CA ALA A 695 -0.96 19.40 8.48
C ALA A 695 0.30 19.73 7.65
N ASP A 696 1.21 20.56 8.16
CA ASP A 696 2.48 20.92 7.50
C ASP A 696 3.33 19.69 7.08
N GLU A 697 3.39 18.65 7.91
CA GLU A 697 4.11 17.41 7.58
C GLU A 697 3.38 16.56 6.53
N THR A 698 2.04 16.54 6.59
CA THR A 698 1.17 15.87 5.61
C THR A 698 1.37 16.51 4.22
N ASP A 699 1.32 17.84 4.17
CA ASP A 699 1.58 18.66 2.99
C ASP A 699 2.99 18.41 2.41
N ALA A 700 4.02 18.46 3.26
CA ALA A 700 5.41 18.33 2.82
C ALA A 700 5.75 16.92 2.32
N MET A 701 5.15 15.87 2.90
CA MET A 701 5.29 14.50 2.43
C MET A 701 4.65 14.28 1.05
N ILE A 702 3.45 14.84 0.82
CA ILE A 702 2.76 14.80 -0.48
C ILE A 702 3.55 15.61 -1.52
N ALA A 703 4.01 16.81 -1.17
CA ALA A 703 4.86 17.62 -2.04
C ALA A 703 6.15 16.89 -2.46
N ASN A 704 6.79 16.14 -1.54
CA ASN A 704 7.96 15.32 -1.86
C ASN A 704 7.63 14.17 -2.83
N GLY A 705 6.49 13.49 -2.65
CA GLY A 705 6.00 12.48 -3.61
C GLY A 705 5.76 13.06 -5.01
N GLN A 706 5.24 14.29 -5.10
CA GLN A 706 5.07 14.99 -6.37
C GLN A 706 6.42 15.27 -7.06
N GLN A 707 7.47 15.58 -6.28
CA GLN A 707 8.83 15.71 -6.80
C GLN A 707 9.42 14.37 -7.25
N ILE A 708 9.11 13.25 -6.60
CA ILE A 708 9.50 11.91 -7.05
C ILE A 708 8.87 11.59 -8.41
N ALA A 709 7.56 11.78 -8.57
CA ALA A 709 6.86 11.55 -9.85
C ALA A 709 7.39 12.43 -11.00
N SER A 710 7.74 13.69 -10.70
CA SER A 710 8.21 14.66 -11.68
C SER A 710 9.75 14.76 -11.80
N LYS A 711 10.50 13.88 -11.12
CA LYS A 711 11.98 13.91 -11.03
C LYS A 711 12.51 15.32 -10.70
N GLY A 712 11.97 15.96 -9.66
CA GLY A 712 12.36 17.31 -9.23
C GLY A 712 12.00 18.43 -10.22
N GLY A 713 11.04 18.20 -11.12
CA GLY A 713 10.68 19.14 -12.19
C GLY A 713 11.64 19.13 -13.39
N ASP A 714 12.41 18.05 -13.58
CA ASP A 714 13.31 17.88 -14.72
C ASP A 714 12.53 17.99 -16.06
N PRO A 715 12.88 18.94 -16.96
CA PRO A 715 12.14 19.15 -18.21
C PRO A 715 12.33 18.03 -19.24
N GLU A 716 13.35 17.19 -19.12
CA GLU A 716 13.60 16.05 -20.02
C GLU A 716 12.85 14.79 -19.53
N TRP A 717 12.57 14.70 -18.22
CA TRP A 717 11.92 13.53 -17.60
C TRP A 717 10.55 13.14 -18.20
N PRO A 718 9.61 14.06 -18.52
CA PRO A 718 8.35 13.68 -19.17
C PRO A 718 8.53 12.91 -20.47
N LEU A 719 9.52 13.30 -21.29
CA LEU A 719 9.86 12.59 -22.51
C LEU A 719 10.44 11.22 -22.17
N CYS A 720 11.35 11.12 -21.20
CA CYS A 720 11.96 9.85 -20.86
C CYS A 720 11.00 8.85 -20.23
N LEU A 721 10.07 9.29 -19.36
CA LEU A 721 8.98 8.46 -18.84
C LEU A 721 8.07 7.97 -19.98
N ALA A 722 7.66 8.85 -20.89
CA ALA A 722 6.88 8.49 -22.07
C ALA A 722 7.62 7.48 -22.97
N CYS A 723 8.91 7.69 -23.23
CA CYS A 723 9.75 6.76 -23.99
C CYS A 723 9.90 5.41 -23.29
N GLY A 724 10.02 5.38 -21.96
CA GLY A 724 10.07 4.14 -21.17
C GLY A 724 8.78 3.33 -21.30
N ILE A 725 7.63 3.98 -21.09
CA ILE A 725 6.29 3.38 -21.25
C ILE A 725 6.09 2.86 -22.68
N MET A 726 6.44 3.66 -23.70
CA MET A 726 6.17 3.33 -25.10
C MET A 726 7.22 2.41 -25.75
N LYS A 727 8.31 2.04 -25.05
CA LYS A 727 9.45 1.31 -25.64
C LYS A 727 9.07 0.02 -26.37
N LYS A 728 8.08 -0.72 -25.85
CA LYS A 728 7.62 -2.02 -26.39
C LYS A 728 6.31 -1.93 -27.20
N ALA A 729 5.71 -0.75 -27.35
CA ALA A 729 4.43 -0.52 -28.04
C ALA A 729 4.48 -0.71 -29.58
N GLY A 730 5.69 -0.97 -30.12
CA GLY A 730 5.97 -1.01 -31.55
C GLY A 730 5.82 0.35 -32.23
N GLY A 731 5.96 0.36 -33.56
CA GLY A 731 5.79 1.58 -34.36
C GLY A 731 6.94 2.58 -34.23
N THR A 732 6.64 3.87 -34.39
CA THR A 732 7.64 4.95 -34.40
C THR A 732 7.61 5.72 -33.08
N LEU A 733 8.79 5.97 -32.53
CA LEU A 733 9.01 6.82 -31.36
C LEU A 733 9.63 8.16 -31.80
N PRO A 734 9.38 9.26 -31.07
CA PRO A 734 10.04 10.54 -31.34
C PRO A 734 11.54 10.50 -31.03
N GLY A 735 12.28 11.47 -31.58
CA GLY A 735 13.65 11.75 -31.20
C GLY A 735 13.80 12.03 -29.70
N GLY A 736 15.00 11.80 -29.18
CA GLY A 736 15.31 11.89 -27.74
C GLY A 736 15.14 10.57 -26.97
N CYS A 737 14.23 9.68 -27.39
CA CYS A 737 14.03 8.39 -26.68
C CYS A 737 15.30 7.53 -26.54
N ALA A 738 16.23 7.61 -27.49
CA ALA A 738 17.52 6.90 -27.38
C ALA A 738 18.34 7.34 -26.16
N ALA A 739 18.47 8.67 -25.93
CA ALA A 739 19.20 9.21 -24.79
C ALA A 739 18.53 8.84 -23.46
N CYS A 740 17.18 8.84 -23.44
CA CYS A 740 16.41 8.35 -22.29
C CYS A 740 16.67 6.86 -22.00
N TYR A 741 16.91 6.02 -23.01
CA TYR A 741 17.28 4.63 -22.77
C TYR A 741 18.71 4.50 -22.26
N ASP A 742 19.64 5.29 -22.78
CA ASP A 742 21.03 5.32 -22.30
C ASP A 742 21.13 5.79 -20.83
N GLU A 743 20.22 6.66 -20.36
CA GLU A 743 20.18 7.15 -18.97
C GLU A 743 19.41 6.20 -18.01
N TYR A 744 18.20 5.79 -18.39
CA TYR A 744 17.26 5.13 -17.47
C TYR A 744 17.20 3.61 -17.59
N CYS A 745 17.56 2.99 -18.71
CA CYS A 745 17.50 1.53 -18.81
C CYS A 745 18.61 0.85 -18.01
N TYR A 746 18.22 -0.10 -17.16
CA TYR A 746 19.15 -1.05 -16.58
C TYR A 746 19.40 -2.19 -17.58
N ASN A 747 20.61 -2.20 -18.16
CA ASN A 747 21.15 -3.10 -19.21
C ASN A 747 20.52 -2.94 -20.62
#